data_AF-A0AAV0WUV8-F1
#
_entry.id   AF-A0AAV0WUV8-F1
#
_cell.length_a   1.000
_cell.length_b   1.000
_cell.length_c   1.000
_cell.angle_alpha   90.00
_cell.angle_beta   90.00
_cell.angle_gamma   90.00
#
_symmetry.space_group_name_H-M   'P 1'
#
loop_
_entity.id
_entity.type
_entity.pdbx_description
1 polymer ?
#
loop_
_entity_poly.entity_id
_entity_poly.type
_entity_poly.pdbx_seq_one_letter_code
_entity_poly.pdbx_strand_id
1 'polypeptide(L)'
;MKESEEKDPNDEKFVNEKKLHFLLPNRYSMNSEVVDDPDIEIVEKDDVIVNQTDTDFVETLPFQHNENNLQHSDLGNLATGPCRPVLNIYKQTRFGSQNRSFSSQWYKQYTWLEYSMKSNAAFCYACRMFADELIDDVWTKKGFSNWQKLNEKLKKHDKTKRHLVCVSKMSGYLACKKSGSVMVKQCSGYKEQVAKNRTYIGTLIDIILFLGKQGIAYRGHREDADSLNQGNFKELCKLLSNYQPDFKIKFDETTNYTSWSIQDQLIQLCAEDIRETIVKEIEKIGFFALMCDEARCYREEQLSICVRYTIDLDVYERFLCFVDVSKGQTSNHIVTALFECFEKQKLTMSKIKIIAQSYDGASVMSGHLRGVQSRIKEHYPYAIYTHCMAHRLNLVVVDTCKTIKNAKNVFNMLEAIYVHFSQPSKNKKLCEMQRNLGLNKGNVLRICDTRWVCRYKNCVAMLKNYSSILNILNDEIEEQIDKDVARALGILSSINKLEFIIVLHILNEVLSIINVLSNQLQSKSATLGTSSNIIQSVISTFENQRNEDSFFKLWEQIKEFAQLNQITLELSNSGTKSKRKRQEPHHLQSYNLETLTGQQSSYFINHYKDVVNIDLMSLKAEMLLTRNCIQNRNLDFDIQGIKKVVTKDVFPNLFKLIQVGLTIPISSATCERSFSSMRRIKNWLRTSMGQSKFTDLSVISIERDLSTKIDKDKIINNFGLTQRRISLI
;
A
#
# COMPACT_ATOMS: atom_id res chain seq x y z
N MET A 1 -14.71 33.51 -41.07
CA MET A 1 -15.43 34.80 -41.03
C MET A 1 -14.86 35.59 -39.86
N LYS A 2 -14.52 36.86 -40.14
CA LYS A 2 -13.88 37.80 -39.22
C LYS A 2 -14.79 38.10 -38.03
N GLU A 3 -14.21 38.28 -36.84
CA GLU A 3 -14.66 39.28 -35.88
C GLU A 3 -13.49 39.67 -34.97
N SER A 4 -13.41 40.98 -34.75
CA SER A 4 -12.32 41.77 -34.18
C SER A 4 -12.75 42.36 -32.82
N GLU A 5 -11.81 43.07 -32.17
CA GLU A 5 -12.00 44.01 -31.04
C GLU A 5 -12.23 43.35 -29.66
N GLU A 6 -11.64 43.79 -28.55
CA GLU A 6 -11.00 45.06 -28.19
C GLU A 6 -10.04 44.83 -27.00
N LYS A 7 -8.93 45.57 -26.93
CA LYS A 7 -7.97 45.58 -25.80
C LYS A 7 -8.10 46.91 -25.05
N ASP A 8 -8.33 46.83 -23.75
CA ASP A 8 -8.33 47.97 -22.81
C ASP A 8 -6.89 48.22 -22.28
N PRO A 9 -6.34 49.45 -22.37
CA PRO A 9 -5.00 49.79 -21.90
C PRO A 9 -5.06 50.63 -20.61
N ASN A 10 -4.95 49.99 -19.45
CA ASN A 10 -4.62 50.67 -18.19
C ASN A 10 -4.03 49.66 -17.20
N ASP A 11 -2.69 49.66 -17.05
CA ASP A 11 -2.01 49.46 -15.77
C ASP A 11 -0.49 49.55 -15.97
N GLU A 12 -0.02 50.77 -16.25
CA GLU A 12 1.34 51.20 -15.91
C GLU A 12 1.27 52.05 -14.65
N LYS A 13 1.89 51.56 -13.56
CA LYS A 13 2.63 52.30 -12.52
C LYS A 13 2.53 51.55 -11.19
N PHE A 14 3.68 51.13 -10.65
CA PHE A 14 4.17 51.49 -9.32
C PHE A 14 5.41 50.64 -9.02
N VAL A 15 6.56 51.11 -9.51
CA VAL A 15 7.86 50.81 -8.92
C VAL A 15 8.09 51.90 -7.88
N ASN A 16 8.29 51.52 -6.61
CA ASN A 16 9.00 52.41 -5.70
C ASN A 16 9.77 51.62 -4.64
N GLU A 17 11.09 51.81 -4.73
CA GLU A 17 12.10 51.41 -3.78
C GLU A 17 11.86 52.03 -2.40
N LYS A 18 12.11 51.28 -1.33
CA LYS A 18 12.60 51.85 -0.07
C LYS A 18 13.69 50.96 0.51
N LYS A 19 14.94 51.38 0.27
CA LYS A 19 16.10 51.03 1.09
C LYS A 19 15.95 51.73 2.45
N LEU A 20 16.05 50.97 3.54
CA LEU A 20 16.46 51.50 4.83
C LEU A 20 17.69 50.73 5.31
N HIS A 21 18.83 51.40 5.29
CA HIS A 21 19.93 51.15 6.23
C HIS A 21 19.42 51.37 7.65
N PHE A 22 19.91 50.62 8.65
CA PHE A 22 20.46 51.17 9.89
C PHE A 22 21.02 50.06 10.82
N LEU A 23 22.32 50.22 11.10
CA LEU A 23 23.09 49.97 12.34
C LEU A 23 22.97 48.65 13.13
N LEU A 24 24.10 47.95 13.17
CA LEU A 24 24.55 47.04 14.24
C LEU A 24 24.74 47.79 15.56
N PRO A 25 24.59 47.09 16.70
CA PRO A 25 25.65 47.19 17.72
C PRO A 25 26.09 45.83 18.29
N ASN A 26 27.40 45.65 18.24
CA ASN A 26 28.33 45.18 19.26
C ASN A 26 27.99 43.98 20.17
N ARG A 27 28.86 42.96 19.99
CA ARG A 27 29.56 42.12 20.97
C ARG A 27 29.40 42.55 22.44
N TYR A 28 29.00 41.59 23.27
CA TYR A 28 29.47 41.45 24.64
C TYR A 28 29.87 40.00 24.90
N SER A 29 31.14 39.80 25.23
CA SER A 29 31.66 38.60 25.89
C SER A 29 31.42 38.73 27.39
N MET A 30 30.98 37.66 28.05
CA MET A 30 31.31 37.44 29.46
C MET A 30 31.65 35.97 29.68
N ASN A 31 32.80 35.78 30.32
CA ASN A 31 33.33 34.55 30.89
C ASN A 31 32.68 34.26 32.25
N SER A 32 33.07 33.10 32.80
CA SER A 32 32.87 32.52 34.16
C SER A 32 31.59 31.67 34.28
N GLU A 33 31.61 30.45 34.81
CA GLU A 33 32.52 29.83 35.77
C GLU A 33 32.32 28.30 35.75
N VAL A 34 33.40 27.57 36.03
CA VAL A 34 33.49 26.11 36.15
C VAL A 34 33.20 25.73 37.60
N VAL A 35 32.31 24.75 37.82
CA VAL A 35 32.26 23.96 39.07
C VAL A 35 31.98 22.50 38.68
N ASP A 36 33.01 21.67 38.84
CA ASP A 36 32.93 20.20 38.87
C ASP A 36 32.44 19.72 40.25
N ASP A 37 31.59 18.69 40.32
CA ASP A 37 31.90 17.31 40.78
C ASP A 37 30.58 16.48 40.96
N PRO A 38 30.57 15.15 41.25
CA PRO A 38 30.11 14.13 40.31
C PRO A 38 29.07 13.14 40.93
N ASP A 39 28.92 11.99 40.27
CA ASP A 39 28.30 10.72 40.68
C ASP A 39 26.78 10.55 40.54
N ILE A 40 26.38 9.57 39.72
CA ILE A 40 25.56 8.41 40.14
C ILE A 40 25.54 7.37 39.00
N GLU A 41 25.77 6.13 39.42
CA GLU A 41 26.05 4.91 38.66
C GLU A 41 24.89 4.36 37.82
N ILE A 42 25.29 3.71 36.74
CA ILE A 42 24.50 2.90 35.81
C ILE A 42 24.47 1.46 36.34
N VAL A 43 23.29 0.83 36.38
CA VAL A 43 23.15 -0.62 36.56
C VAL A 43 22.32 -1.19 35.40
N GLU A 44 23.04 -1.82 34.47
CA GLU A 44 22.52 -2.75 33.48
C GLU A 44 22.18 -4.10 34.15
N LYS A 45 21.17 -4.81 33.63
CA LYS A 45 21.04 -6.26 33.86
C LYS A 45 20.67 -6.98 32.57
N ASP A 46 21.53 -7.93 32.26
CA ASP A 46 21.61 -8.77 31.08
C ASP A 46 20.48 -9.78 30.90
N ASP A 47 20.27 -10.08 29.62
CA ASP A 47 19.65 -11.29 29.06
C ASP A 47 20.46 -12.55 29.35
N VAL A 48 19.79 -13.69 29.57
CA VAL A 48 20.38 -15.02 29.33
C VAL A 48 19.37 -15.95 28.64
N ILE A 49 19.85 -16.49 27.51
CA ILE A 49 19.25 -17.48 26.62
C ILE A 49 19.65 -18.89 27.11
N VAL A 50 18.88 -19.94 26.73
CA VAL A 50 19.36 -21.23 26.14
C VAL A 50 18.69 -22.52 26.69
N ASN A 51 17.93 -23.14 25.77
CA ASN A 51 17.77 -24.56 25.38
C ASN A 51 17.02 -25.65 26.18
N GLN A 52 16.33 -26.43 25.33
CA GLN A 52 15.68 -27.74 25.46
C GLN A 52 16.68 -28.89 25.71
N THR A 53 16.24 -29.93 26.43
CA THR A 53 16.37 -31.36 26.02
C THR A 53 15.40 -32.24 26.83
N ASP A 54 14.92 -33.29 26.16
CA ASP A 54 13.91 -34.27 26.56
C ASP A 54 14.29 -35.28 27.66
N THR A 55 13.25 -36.02 28.07
CA THR A 55 13.20 -37.43 28.57
C THR A 55 12.91 -37.67 30.06
N ASP A 56 11.66 -38.10 30.28
CA ASP A 56 11.28 -39.36 30.94
C ASP A 56 11.33 -39.58 32.47
N PHE A 57 10.16 -40.06 32.94
CA PHE A 57 9.89 -40.92 34.10
C PHE A 57 9.60 -40.31 35.50
N VAL A 58 8.34 -40.57 35.91
CA VAL A 58 7.88 -40.98 37.26
C VAL A 58 7.98 -39.93 38.38
N GLU A 59 6.91 -39.13 38.50
CA GLU A 59 6.64 -38.35 39.71
C GLU A 59 6.31 -39.27 40.89
N THR A 60 7.29 -39.45 41.76
CA THR A 60 7.07 -39.72 43.19
C THR A 60 7.19 -38.39 43.92
N LEU A 61 6.06 -37.77 44.26
CA LEU A 61 6.05 -36.57 45.10
C LEU A 61 6.16 -36.97 46.58
N PRO A 62 7.20 -36.52 47.31
CA PRO A 62 7.28 -36.65 48.75
C PRO A 62 6.32 -35.67 49.42
N PHE A 63 5.61 -36.16 50.44
CA PHE A 63 4.83 -35.35 51.37
C PHE A 63 5.78 -34.41 52.13
N GLN A 64 5.76 -33.12 51.81
CA GLN A 64 6.20 -32.06 52.73
C GLN A 64 4.99 -31.52 53.48
N HIS A 65 5.12 -31.51 54.81
CA HIS A 65 4.18 -30.89 55.73
C HIS A 65 4.01 -29.40 55.39
N ASN A 66 2.81 -29.04 54.93
CA ASN A 66 2.32 -27.67 55.00
C ASN A 66 1.11 -27.67 55.93
N GLU A 67 1.34 -27.16 57.14
CA GLU A 67 0.30 -26.77 58.09
C GLU A 67 -0.46 -25.58 57.50
N ASN A 68 -1.52 -25.88 56.74
CA ASN A 68 -2.55 -24.92 56.40
C ASN A 68 -3.88 -25.43 56.97
N ASN A 69 -4.42 -24.65 57.91
CA ASN A 69 -5.71 -24.83 58.58
C ASN A 69 -6.88 -24.90 57.59
N LEU A 70 -7.11 -26.08 57.01
CA LEU A 70 -8.38 -26.49 56.43
C LEU A 70 -9.01 -27.48 57.41
N GLN A 71 -10.20 -27.15 57.93
CA GLN A 71 -11.02 -28.08 58.70
C GLN A 71 -11.24 -29.36 57.88
N HIS A 72 -10.42 -30.39 58.08
CA HIS A 72 -10.65 -31.69 57.49
C HIS A 72 -11.98 -32.24 58.03
N SER A 73 -13.02 -32.22 57.19
CA SER A 73 -14.25 -32.92 57.45
C SER A 73 -13.94 -34.42 57.49
N ASP A 74 -14.37 -35.09 58.55
CA ASP A 74 -14.18 -36.54 58.76
C ASP A 74 -14.97 -37.40 57.75
N LEU A 75 -15.82 -36.76 56.94
CA LEU A 75 -16.54 -37.32 55.81
C LEU A 75 -16.12 -36.63 54.51
N GLY A 76 -16.34 -37.31 53.38
CA GLY A 76 -15.97 -36.82 52.05
C GLY A 76 -16.74 -35.57 51.59
N ASN A 77 -16.29 -34.94 50.51
CA ASN A 77 -17.08 -33.93 49.79
C ASN A 77 -16.90 -34.12 48.27
N LEU A 78 -17.60 -33.33 47.44
CA LEU A 78 -17.53 -33.45 45.97
C LEU A 78 -16.11 -33.30 45.39
N ALA A 79 -15.20 -32.62 46.09
CA ALA A 79 -13.81 -32.45 45.67
C ALA A 79 -12.92 -33.64 46.05
N THR A 80 -13.09 -34.18 47.26
CA THR A 80 -12.25 -35.23 47.86
C THR A 80 -12.75 -36.65 47.61
N GLY A 81 -14.04 -36.83 47.27
CA GLY A 81 -14.67 -38.15 47.12
C GLY A 81 -15.00 -38.80 48.47
N PRO A 82 -15.43 -40.08 48.49
CA PRO A 82 -15.80 -40.79 49.73
C PRO A 82 -14.60 -40.98 50.66
N CYS A 83 -14.77 -40.64 51.95
CA CYS A 83 -13.72 -40.82 52.97
C CYS A 83 -13.63 -42.29 53.43
N ARG A 84 -12.48 -42.93 53.22
CA ARG A 84 -12.25 -44.37 53.49
C ARG A 84 -10.96 -44.63 54.27
N PRO A 85 -10.89 -44.25 55.56
CA PRO A 85 -9.74 -44.55 56.38
C PRO A 85 -9.61 -46.06 56.58
N VAL A 86 -8.42 -46.61 56.35
CA VAL A 86 -8.04 -47.99 56.66
C VAL A 86 -7.25 -47.96 57.96
N LEU A 87 -7.85 -48.44 59.05
CA LEU A 87 -7.26 -48.44 60.38
C LEU A 87 -6.79 -49.84 60.77
N ASN A 88 -5.66 -49.93 61.47
CA ASN A 88 -5.17 -51.19 62.04
C ASN A 88 -6.16 -51.77 63.05
N ILE A 89 -6.84 -50.90 63.82
CA ILE A 89 -7.88 -51.27 64.78
C ILE A 89 -9.01 -50.24 64.69
N TYR A 90 -10.23 -50.68 64.39
CA TYR A 90 -11.44 -49.85 64.46
C TYR A 90 -12.03 -49.86 65.87
N LYS A 91 -12.66 -48.76 66.29
CA LYS A 91 -13.25 -48.63 67.63
C LYS A 91 -14.34 -49.69 67.83
N GLN A 92 -14.15 -50.53 68.83
CA GLN A 92 -15.05 -51.63 69.15
C GLN A 92 -16.27 -51.13 69.94
N THR A 93 -17.44 -51.68 69.64
CA THR A 93 -18.68 -51.46 70.37
C THR A 93 -19.19 -52.81 70.91
N ARG A 94 -19.62 -52.84 72.18
CA ARG A 94 -20.10 -54.07 72.84
C ARG A 94 -21.54 -54.36 72.43
N PHE A 95 -21.78 -55.54 71.87
CA PHE A 95 -23.11 -56.07 71.54
C PHE A 95 -23.31 -57.39 72.29
N GLY A 96 -24.05 -57.36 73.40
CA GLY A 96 -24.20 -58.51 74.30
C GLY A 96 -22.86 -58.90 74.93
N SER A 97 -22.41 -60.14 74.67
CA SER A 97 -21.13 -60.70 75.14
C SER A 97 -19.95 -60.49 74.18
N GLN A 98 -20.17 -59.93 72.98
CA GLN A 98 -19.14 -59.78 71.95
C GLN A 98 -18.83 -58.31 71.66
N ASN A 99 -17.54 -58.00 71.45
CA ASN A 99 -17.10 -56.71 70.92
C ASN A 99 -17.00 -56.81 69.40
N ARG A 100 -17.65 -55.89 68.68
CA ARG A 100 -17.63 -55.83 67.21
C ARG A 100 -17.19 -54.45 66.75
N SER A 101 -16.57 -54.36 65.59
CA SER A 101 -16.13 -53.10 64.97
C SER A 101 -16.42 -53.09 63.47
N PHE A 102 -16.26 -51.93 62.85
CA PHE A 102 -16.21 -51.82 61.40
C PHE A 102 -14.99 -52.58 60.83
N SER A 103 -15.07 -52.97 59.55
CA SER A 103 -13.97 -53.61 58.80
C SER A 103 -13.78 -52.90 57.46
N SER A 104 -12.53 -52.58 57.11
CA SER A 104 -12.17 -51.93 55.84
C SER A 104 -12.50 -52.77 54.61
N GLN A 105 -12.71 -54.09 54.77
CA GLN A 105 -13.04 -54.99 53.66
C GLN A 105 -14.39 -54.65 53.00
N TRP A 106 -15.30 -53.99 53.73
CA TRP A 106 -16.56 -53.51 53.17
C TRP A 106 -16.39 -52.46 52.08
N TYR A 107 -15.30 -51.70 52.06
CA TYR A 107 -15.04 -50.72 51.00
C TYR A 107 -14.82 -51.36 49.63
N LYS A 108 -14.28 -52.59 49.60
CA LYS A 108 -14.09 -53.33 48.34
C LYS A 108 -15.42 -53.79 47.75
N GLN A 109 -16.38 -54.10 48.61
CA GLN A 109 -17.70 -54.58 48.20
C GLN A 109 -18.67 -53.42 47.91
N TYR A 110 -18.55 -52.29 48.61
CA TYR A 110 -19.44 -51.15 48.49
C TYR A 110 -18.65 -49.86 48.22
N THR A 111 -18.52 -49.53 46.94
CA THR A 111 -17.77 -48.35 46.43
C THR A 111 -18.45 -47.01 46.70
N TRP A 112 -19.54 -46.97 47.46
CA TRP A 112 -20.23 -45.77 47.93
C TRP A 112 -20.11 -45.60 49.46
N LEU A 113 -19.55 -46.58 50.17
CA LEU A 113 -19.44 -46.58 51.63
C LEU A 113 -18.33 -45.64 52.07
N GLU A 114 -18.63 -44.85 53.11
CA GLU A 114 -17.68 -43.97 53.81
C GLU A 114 -17.80 -44.21 55.32
N TYR A 115 -16.73 -43.95 56.08
CA TYR A 115 -16.70 -44.15 57.53
C TYR A 115 -16.12 -42.93 58.22
N SER A 116 -16.78 -42.49 59.29
CA SER A 116 -16.39 -41.35 60.11
C SER A 116 -15.69 -41.84 61.38
N MET A 117 -14.45 -41.41 61.60
CA MET A 117 -13.67 -41.74 62.80
C MET A 117 -14.22 -41.01 64.04
N LYS A 118 -14.72 -39.78 63.88
CA LYS A 118 -15.30 -38.98 64.96
C LYS A 118 -16.60 -39.59 65.51
N SER A 119 -17.48 -40.06 64.62
CA SER A 119 -18.78 -40.64 65.02
C SER A 119 -18.78 -42.15 65.19
N ASN A 120 -17.70 -42.85 64.78
CA ASN A 120 -17.64 -44.32 64.75
C ASN A 120 -18.87 -44.93 64.05
N ALA A 121 -19.18 -44.43 62.85
CA ALA A 121 -20.36 -44.81 62.10
C ALA A 121 -20.09 -44.81 60.58
N ALA A 122 -20.80 -45.69 59.87
CA ALA A 122 -20.73 -45.81 58.42
C ALA A 122 -21.83 -44.98 57.74
N PHE A 123 -21.49 -44.31 56.65
CA PHE A 123 -22.39 -43.46 55.86
C PHE A 123 -22.35 -43.87 54.38
N CYS A 124 -23.32 -43.40 53.62
CA CYS A 124 -23.37 -43.57 52.17
C CYS A 124 -23.07 -42.24 51.48
N TYR A 125 -21.89 -42.14 50.86
CA TYR A 125 -21.43 -40.93 50.17
C TYR A 125 -22.38 -40.51 49.05
N ALA A 126 -22.84 -41.49 48.25
CA ALA A 126 -23.76 -41.24 47.14
C ALA A 126 -25.08 -40.62 47.66
N CYS A 127 -25.67 -41.20 48.70
CA CYS A 127 -26.91 -40.69 49.30
C CYS A 127 -26.72 -39.37 50.04
N ARG A 128 -25.55 -39.10 50.62
CA ARG A 128 -25.29 -37.84 51.33
C ARG A 128 -25.10 -36.66 50.37
N MET A 129 -24.50 -36.89 49.20
CA MET A 129 -24.17 -35.82 48.24
C MET A 129 -25.23 -35.59 47.15
N PHE A 130 -25.99 -36.61 46.75
CA PHE A 130 -26.84 -36.55 45.54
C PHE A 130 -28.33 -36.79 45.79
N ALA A 131 -28.77 -36.80 47.06
CA ALA A 131 -30.17 -36.94 47.45
C ALA A 131 -30.93 -35.60 47.40
N ASP A 132 -32.17 -35.61 46.88
CA ASP A 132 -32.98 -34.39 46.75
C ASP A 132 -33.64 -33.95 48.09
N GLU A 133 -33.96 -34.88 49.00
CA GLU A 133 -34.52 -34.59 50.35
C GLU A 133 -34.03 -35.56 51.44
N LEU A 134 -33.34 -35.10 52.49
CA LEU A 134 -32.71 -35.94 53.51
C LEU A 134 -33.69 -36.59 54.52
N ILE A 135 -34.53 -37.52 54.05
CA ILE A 135 -35.54 -38.23 54.87
C ILE A 135 -34.93 -39.47 55.58
N ASP A 136 -33.91 -40.11 55.00
CA ASP A 136 -33.22 -41.25 55.62
C ASP A 136 -31.96 -40.79 56.37
N ASP A 137 -32.16 -40.37 57.63
CA ASP A 137 -31.11 -39.87 58.51
C ASP A 137 -30.02 -40.92 58.80
N VAL A 138 -30.31 -42.22 58.68
CA VAL A 138 -29.41 -43.28 59.15
C VAL A 138 -28.12 -43.35 58.32
N TRP A 139 -28.19 -43.22 57.00
CA TRP A 139 -27.02 -43.32 56.12
C TRP A 139 -26.43 -41.96 55.71
N THR A 140 -27.06 -40.86 56.13
CA THR A 140 -26.70 -39.50 55.70
C THR A 140 -26.30 -38.57 56.86
N LYS A 141 -27.07 -38.51 57.96
CA LYS A 141 -26.83 -37.59 59.08
C LYS A 141 -26.35 -38.27 60.37
N LYS A 142 -26.99 -39.36 60.79
CA LYS A 142 -26.71 -40.06 62.06
C LYS A 142 -25.61 -41.10 61.93
N GLY A 143 -25.47 -41.71 60.75
CA GLY A 143 -24.53 -42.80 60.51
C GLY A 143 -25.01 -44.13 61.10
N PHE A 144 -24.56 -45.23 60.52
CA PHE A 144 -24.88 -46.58 60.97
C PHE A 144 -23.73 -47.18 61.78
N SER A 145 -23.97 -47.50 63.06
CA SER A 145 -22.95 -48.00 64.00
C SER A 145 -23.29 -49.37 64.63
N ASN A 146 -24.42 -50.00 64.25
CA ASN A 146 -24.78 -51.34 64.73
C ASN A 146 -24.10 -52.43 63.89
N TRP A 147 -22.86 -52.77 64.26
CA TRP A 147 -22.03 -53.72 63.52
C TRP A 147 -22.58 -55.14 63.45
N GLN A 148 -23.48 -55.54 64.36
CA GLN A 148 -24.11 -56.86 64.32
C GLN A 148 -25.02 -57.03 63.10
N LYS A 149 -25.72 -55.97 62.67
CA LYS A 149 -26.67 -55.99 61.54
C LYS A 149 -26.15 -55.28 60.28
N LEU A 150 -24.86 -54.91 60.25
CA LEU A 150 -24.28 -54.11 59.17
C LEU A 150 -24.46 -54.78 57.80
N ASN A 151 -24.10 -56.05 57.66
CA ASN A 151 -24.19 -56.77 56.39
C ASN A 151 -25.63 -56.82 55.84
N GLU A 152 -26.61 -57.14 56.68
CA GLU A 152 -28.02 -57.18 56.31
C GLU A 152 -28.53 -55.79 55.86
N LYS A 153 -28.14 -54.74 56.61
CA LYS A 153 -28.57 -53.37 56.35
C LYS A 153 -27.89 -52.76 55.12
N LEU A 154 -26.62 -53.09 54.85
CA LEU A 154 -25.92 -52.71 53.62
C LEU A 154 -26.58 -53.37 52.40
N LYS A 155 -26.83 -54.68 52.44
CA LYS A 155 -27.53 -55.41 51.36
C LYS A 155 -28.93 -54.85 51.09
N LYS A 156 -29.65 -54.42 52.14
CA LYS A 156 -30.97 -53.80 52.00
C LYS A 156 -30.86 -52.39 51.41
N HIS A 157 -29.90 -51.58 51.87
CA HIS A 157 -29.68 -50.21 51.37
C HIS A 157 -29.27 -50.18 49.89
N ASP A 158 -28.34 -51.05 49.51
CA ASP A 158 -27.80 -51.18 48.13
C ASP A 158 -28.91 -51.44 47.09
N LYS A 159 -29.99 -52.13 47.50
CA LYS A 159 -31.16 -52.42 46.66
C LYS A 159 -32.25 -51.35 46.67
N THR A 160 -32.12 -50.30 47.49
CA THR A 160 -33.16 -49.28 47.56
C THR A 160 -33.17 -48.42 46.30
N LYS A 161 -34.36 -48.15 45.73
CA LYS A 161 -34.51 -47.30 44.54
C LYS A 161 -33.80 -45.94 44.70
N ARG A 162 -33.90 -45.36 45.90
CA ARG A 162 -33.27 -44.08 46.22
C ARG A 162 -31.76 -44.11 46.14
N HIS A 163 -31.13 -45.14 46.73
CA HIS A 163 -29.69 -45.34 46.64
C HIS A 163 -29.24 -45.48 45.18
N LEU A 164 -29.94 -46.33 44.41
CA LEU A 164 -29.64 -46.53 42.99
C LEU A 164 -29.73 -45.23 42.18
N VAL A 165 -30.73 -44.37 42.45
CA VAL A 165 -30.81 -43.04 41.81
C VAL A 165 -29.63 -42.15 42.20
N CYS A 166 -29.22 -42.13 43.47
CA CYS A 166 -28.09 -41.34 43.93
C CYS A 166 -26.75 -41.84 43.35
N VAL A 167 -26.58 -43.16 43.22
CA VAL A 167 -25.41 -43.78 42.58
C VAL A 167 -25.37 -43.45 41.08
N SER A 168 -26.51 -43.47 40.39
CA SER A 168 -26.61 -43.03 38.99
C SER A 168 -26.29 -41.54 38.82
N LYS A 169 -26.72 -40.68 39.74
CA LYS A 169 -26.34 -39.25 39.75
C LYS A 169 -24.84 -39.07 39.98
N MET A 170 -24.26 -39.82 40.92
CA MET A 170 -22.82 -39.80 41.21
C MET A 170 -21.98 -40.28 40.02
N SER A 171 -22.39 -41.37 39.34
CA SER A 171 -21.68 -41.86 38.16
C SER A 171 -21.77 -40.89 36.99
N GLY A 172 -22.94 -40.26 36.78
CA GLY A 172 -23.11 -39.17 35.81
C GLY A 172 -22.20 -37.97 36.08
N TYR A 173 -22.08 -37.54 37.34
CA TYR A 173 -21.17 -36.47 37.75
C TYR A 173 -19.69 -36.82 37.47
N LEU A 174 -19.25 -38.04 37.82
CA LEU A 174 -17.88 -38.50 37.58
C LEU A 174 -17.57 -38.63 36.07
N ALA A 175 -18.54 -39.03 35.25
CA ALA A 175 -18.40 -39.07 33.80
C ALA A 175 -18.24 -37.65 33.20
N CYS A 176 -19.04 -36.68 33.65
CA CYS A 176 -18.92 -35.29 33.26
C CYS A 176 -17.57 -34.66 33.65
N LYS A 177 -17.01 -35.03 34.81
CA LYS A 177 -15.70 -34.54 35.27
C LYS A 177 -14.53 -35.08 34.42
N LYS A 178 -14.65 -36.30 33.89
CA LYS A 178 -13.63 -36.91 33.01
C LYS A 178 -13.74 -36.50 31.54
N SER A 179 -14.95 -36.28 31.03
CA SER A 179 -15.20 -36.05 29.60
C SER A 179 -15.55 -34.61 29.22
N GLY A 180 -15.77 -33.72 30.19
CA GLY A 180 -16.41 -32.42 29.96
C GLY A 180 -17.90 -32.55 29.66
N SER A 181 -18.68 -31.48 29.93
CA SER A 181 -20.10 -31.42 29.55
C SER A 181 -20.26 -31.48 28.03
N VAL A 182 -21.39 -32.02 27.54
CA VAL A 182 -21.77 -32.02 26.11
C VAL A 182 -21.66 -30.62 25.50
N MET A 183 -21.98 -29.58 26.27
CA MET A 183 -21.86 -28.19 25.82
C MET A 183 -20.42 -27.74 25.54
N VAL A 184 -19.44 -28.27 26.29
CA VAL A 184 -18.02 -27.96 26.06
C VAL A 184 -17.53 -28.60 24.75
N LYS A 185 -17.97 -29.83 24.45
CA LYS A 185 -17.65 -30.52 23.18
C LYS A 185 -18.34 -29.87 21.97
N GLN A 186 -19.58 -29.43 22.13
CA GLN A 186 -20.29 -28.67 21.10
C GLN A 186 -19.61 -27.32 20.84
N CYS A 187 -19.15 -26.64 21.89
CA CYS A 187 -18.42 -25.38 21.77
C CYS A 187 -17.04 -25.56 21.10
N SER A 188 -16.30 -26.62 21.43
CA SER A 188 -15.01 -26.91 20.79
C SER A 188 -15.17 -27.30 19.32
N GLY A 189 -16.17 -28.14 18.99
CA GLY A 189 -16.46 -28.50 17.60
C GLY A 189 -16.95 -27.32 16.77
N TYR A 190 -17.74 -26.42 17.36
CA TYR A 190 -18.16 -25.18 16.72
C TYR A 190 -16.97 -24.27 16.40
N LYS A 191 -16.06 -24.06 17.36
CA LYS A 191 -14.83 -23.28 17.15
C LYS A 191 -13.96 -23.84 16.03
N GLU A 192 -13.80 -25.17 15.98
CA GLU A 192 -13.04 -25.82 14.92
C GLU A 192 -13.71 -25.62 13.54
N GLN A 193 -15.03 -25.71 13.47
CA GLN A 193 -15.77 -25.46 12.23
C GLN A 193 -15.63 -24.01 11.76
N VAL A 194 -15.72 -23.04 12.68
CA VAL A 194 -15.49 -21.63 12.38
C VAL A 194 -14.07 -21.43 11.86
N ALA A 195 -13.06 -22.02 12.51
CA ALA A 195 -11.67 -21.94 12.04
C ALA A 195 -11.51 -22.46 10.61
N LYS A 196 -12.08 -23.63 10.28
CA LYS A 196 -12.06 -24.19 8.91
C LYS A 196 -12.75 -23.27 7.89
N ASN A 197 -13.90 -22.70 8.24
CA ASN A 197 -14.62 -21.75 7.38
C ASN A 197 -13.78 -20.48 7.13
N ARG A 198 -13.12 -19.95 8.17
CA ARG A 198 -12.23 -18.79 8.07
C ARG A 198 -11.04 -19.07 7.17
N THR A 199 -10.40 -20.24 7.31
CA THR A 199 -9.31 -20.66 6.41
C THR A 199 -9.77 -20.72 4.96
N TYR A 200 -10.95 -21.30 4.69
CA TYR A 200 -11.51 -21.36 3.34
C TYR A 200 -11.74 -19.98 2.72
N ILE A 201 -12.40 -19.07 3.44
CA ILE A 201 -12.62 -17.68 2.96
C ILE A 201 -11.28 -16.93 2.84
N GLY A 202 -10.34 -17.16 3.74
CA GLY A 202 -8.98 -16.64 3.66
C GLY A 202 -8.28 -17.03 2.35
N THR A 203 -8.40 -18.29 1.94
CA THR A 203 -7.89 -18.76 0.64
C THR A 203 -8.60 -18.07 -0.53
N LEU A 204 -9.92 -17.87 -0.48
CA LEU A 204 -10.62 -17.11 -1.53
C LEU A 204 -10.12 -15.67 -1.64
N ILE A 205 -9.87 -15.01 -0.49
CA ILE A 205 -9.29 -13.66 -0.44
C ILE A 205 -7.88 -13.67 -1.06
N ASP A 206 -7.05 -14.67 -0.80
CA ASP A 206 -5.73 -14.80 -1.41
C ASP A 206 -5.80 -14.88 -2.95
N ILE A 207 -6.73 -15.68 -3.49
CA ILE A 207 -6.98 -15.77 -4.94
C ILE A 207 -7.41 -14.40 -5.49
N ILE A 208 -8.31 -13.69 -4.78
CA ILE A 208 -8.77 -12.36 -5.19
C ILE A 208 -7.60 -11.38 -5.23
N LEU A 209 -6.80 -11.32 -4.17
CA LEU A 209 -5.66 -10.42 -4.12
C LEU A 209 -4.63 -10.77 -5.19
N PHE A 210 -4.39 -12.05 -5.45
CA PHE A 210 -3.50 -12.50 -6.53
C PHE A 210 -3.97 -11.98 -7.89
N LEU A 211 -5.21 -12.25 -8.28
CA LEU A 211 -5.77 -11.82 -9.57
C LEU A 211 -5.80 -10.28 -9.71
N GLY A 212 -6.18 -9.59 -8.63
CA GLY A 212 -6.30 -8.13 -8.59
C GLY A 212 -4.94 -7.44 -8.72
N LYS A 213 -3.94 -7.90 -7.97
CA LYS A 213 -2.56 -7.40 -8.08
C LYS A 213 -2.03 -7.57 -9.50
N GLN A 214 -2.27 -8.72 -10.14
CA GLN A 214 -1.80 -8.97 -11.51
C GLN A 214 -2.64 -8.29 -12.59
N GLY A 215 -3.83 -7.78 -12.26
CA GLY A 215 -4.76 -7.20 -13.24
C GLY A 215 -5.43 -8.25 -14.14
N ILE A 216 -5.46 -9.51 -13.71
CA ILE A 216 -6.01 -10.63 -14.47
C ILE A 216 -7.55 -10.61 -14.40
N ALA A 217 -8.22 -11.11 -15.43
CA ALA A 217 -9.68 -11.27 -15.43
C ALA A 217 -10.10 -12.35 -14.43
N TYR A 218 -11.17 -12.13 -13.67
CA TYR A 218 -11.64 -13.11 -12.68
C TYR A 218 -12.59 -14.12 -13.30
N ARG A 219 -13.48 -13.64 -14.17
CA ARG A 219 -14.60 -14.38 -14.74
C ARG A 219 -14.31 -14.78 -16.18
N GLY A 220 -14.83 -15.95 -16.57
CA GLY A 220 -14.91 -16.36 -17.97
C GLY A 220 -16.14 -15.75 -18.64
N HIS A 221 -16.32 -16.00 -19.94
CA HIS A 221 -17.56 -15.66 -20.63
C HIS A 221 -18.77 -16.43 -20.05
N ARG A 222 -18.51 -17.63 -19.53
CA ARG A 222 -19.49 -18.58 -19.01
C ARG A 222 -18.93 -19.23 -17.75
N GLU A 223 -19.68 -19.21 -16.66
CA GLU A 223 -19.28 -19.80 -15.37
C GLU A 223 -20.17 -20.99 -14.95
N ASP A 224 -21.04 -21.46 -15.85
CA ASP A 224 -21.88 -22.65 -15.70
C ASP A 224 -21.05 -23.93 -15.64
N ALA A 225 -21.65 -25.00 -15.11
CA ALA A 225 -20.98 -26.28 -14.90
C ALA A 225 -20.45 -26.92 -16.19
N ASP A 226 -21.14 -26.67 -17.31
CA ASP A 226 -20.80 -27.22 -18.63
C ASP A 226 -19.69 -26.42 -19.34
N SER A 227 -19.26 -25.30 -18.76
CA SER A 227 -18.20 -24.48 -19.32
C SER A 227 -16.83 -25.11 -19.08
N LEU A 228 -16.11 -25.39 -20.16
CA LEU A 228 -14.70 -25.84 -20.12
C LEU A 228 -13.75 -24.82 -19.48
N ASN A 229 -14.14 -23.55 -19.42
CA ASN A 229 -13.39 -22.49 -18.76
C ASN A 229 -14.35 -21.58 -18.00
N GLN A 230 -14.40 -21.77 -16.68
CA GLN A 230 -15.27 -20.99 -15.79
C GLN A 230 -14.65 -19.66 -15.34
N GLY A 231 -13.50 -19.28 -15.87
CA GLY A 231 -12.75 -18.09 -15.49
C GLY A 231 -11.68 -18.34 -14.44
N ASN A 232 -10.66 -17.48 -14.41
CA ASN A 232 -9.46 -17.70 -13.62
C ASN A 232 -9.72 -17.84 -12.12
N PHE A 233 -10.74 -17.19 -11.56
CA PHE A 233 -11.06 -17.32 -10.14
C PHE A 233 -11.52 -18.75 -9.80
N LYS A 234 -12.50 -19.28 -10.54
CA LYS A 234 -13.01 -20.64 -10.33
C LYS A 234 -11.98 -21.71 -10.73
N GLU A 235 -11.23 -21.50 -11.80
CA GLU A 235 -10.16 -22.42 -12.21
C GLU A 235 -9.02 -22.47 -11.17
N LEU A 236 -8.68 -21.35 -10.53
CA LEU A 236 -7.73 -21.36 -9.40
C LEU A 236 -8.30 -22.09 -8.17
N CYS A 237 -9.60 -21.96 -7.88
CA CYS A 237 -10.24 -22.74 -6.82
C CYS A 237 -10.16 -24.25 -7.12
N LYS A 238 -10.45 -24.67 -8.36
CA LYS A 238 -10.30 -26.07 -8.80
C LYS A 238 -8.85 -26.54 -8.71
N LEU A 239 -7.89 -25.69 -9.07
CA LEU A 239 -6.48 -26.03 -8.93
C LEU A 239 -6.11 -26.27 -7.46
N LEU A 240 -6.52 -25.38 -6.57
CA LEU A 240 -6.22 -25.51 -5.14
C LEU A 240 -6.91 -26.71 -4.49
N SER A 241 -8.13 -27.07 -4.93
CA SER A 241 -8.81 -28.25 -4.41
C SER A 241 -8.10 -29.57 -4.74
N ASN A 242 -7.24 -29.60 -5.77
CA ASN A 242 -6.38 -30.76 -6.04
C ASN A 242 -5.23 -30.93 -5.04
N TYR A 243 -4.79 -29.85 -4.40
CA TYR A 243 -3.65 -29.86 -3.47
C TYR A 243 -4.05 -29.74 -1.99
N GLN A 244 -5.24 -29.19 -1.70
CA GLN A 244 -5.72 -28.94 -0.35
C GLN A 244 -7.04 -29.69 -0.07
N PRO A 245 -7.00 -30.83 0.64
CA PRO A 245 -8.18 -31.63 0.94
C PRO A 245 -9.29 -30.86 1.68
N ASP A 246 -8.93 -30.06 2.69
CA ASP A 246 -9.89 -29.28 3.47
C ASP A 246 -10.59 -28.21 2.62
N PHE A 247 -9.85 -27.58 1.70
CA PHE A 247 -10.41 -26.63 0.75
C PHE A 247 -11.37 -27.34 -0.22
N LYS A 248 -11.01 -28.53 -0.70
CA LYS A 248 -11.86 -29.33 -1.59
C LYS A 248 -13.21 -29.66 -0.97
N ILE A 249 -13.21 -30.10 0.29
CA ILE A 249 -14.46 -30.43 1.01
C ILE A 249 -15.42 -29.24 0.98
N LYS A 250 -14.92 -28.02 1.27
CA LYS A 250 -15.74 -26.80 1.23
C LYS A 250 -16.08 -26.31 -0.16
N PHE A 251 -15.20 -26.50 -1.13
CA PHE A 251 -15.43 -26.09 -2.50
C PHE A 251 -16.51 -26.93 -3.20
N ASP A 252 -16.60 -28.22 -2.87
CA ASP A 252 -17.58 -29.16 -3.41
C ASP A 252 -18.97 -29.00 -2.76
N GLU A 253 -19.09 -28.23 -1.66
CA GLU A 253 -20.39 -27.89 -1.04
C GLU A 253 -21.23 -26.99 -1.97
N THR A 254 -22.56 -27.08 -1.86
CA THR A 254 -23.49 -26.23 -2.63
C THR A 254 -23.31 -24.73 -2.33
N THR A 255 -22.87 -24.40 -1.12
CA THR A 255 -22.59 -23.04 -0.66
C THR A 255 -21.08 -22.79 -0.55
N ASN A 256 -20.40 -22.84 -1.69
CA ASN A 256 -18.94 -22.67 -1.75
C ASN A 256 -18.46 -21.22 -1.89
N TYR A 257 -19.36 -20.22 -1.87
CA TYR A 257 -19.00 -18.79 -1.90
C TYR A 257 -18.14 -18.36 -3.11
N THR A 258 -18.19 -19.10 -4.22
CA THR A 258 -17.40 -18.78 -5.43
C THR A 258 -18.14 -17.93 -6.46
N SER A 259 -19.38 -17.53 -6.16
CA SER A 259 -20.22 -16.77 -7.08
C SER A 259 -19.64 -15.38 -7.39
N TRP A 260 -20.03 -14.87 -8.55
CA TRP A 260 -19.64 -13.54 -9.01
C TRP A 260 -19.94 -12.42 -8.00
N SER A 261 -21.04 -12.53 -7.26
CA SER A 261 -21.48 -11.57 -6.25
C SER A 261 -20.59 -11.59 -5.00
N ILE A 262 -20.17 -12.77 -4.55
CA ILE A 262 -19.24 -12.89 -3.42
C ILE A 262 -17.85 -12.41 -3.82
N GLN A 263 -17.40 -12.70 -5.04
CA GLN A 263 -16.14 -12.15 -5.57
C GLN A 263 -16.14 -10.62 -5.48
N ASP A 264 -17.21 -9.96 -5.95
CA ASP A 264 -17.30 -8.49 -5.95
C ASP A 264 -17.34 -7.94 -4.52
N GLN A 265 -18.06 -8.59 -3.61
CA GLN A 265 -18.11 -8.18 -2.22
C GLN A 265 -16.74 -8.28 -1.54
N LEU A 266 -16.01 -9.38 -1.74
CA LEU A 266 -14.67 -9.55 -1.17
C LEU A 266 -13.66 -8.58 -1.79
N ILE A 267 -13.74 -8.31 -3.11
CA ILE A 267 -12.95 -7.27 -3.78
C ILE A 267 -13.20 -5.90 -3.13
N GLN A 268 -14.47 -5.55 -2.94
CA GLN A 268 -14.86 -4.29 -2.31
C GLN A 268 -14.27 -4.17 -0.90
N LEU A 269 -14.42 -5.20 -0.05
CA LEU A 269 -13.88 -5.19 1.31
C LEU A 269 -12.36 -5.04 1.33
N CYS A 270 -11.64 -5.70 0.43
CA CYS A 270 -10.19 -5.56 0.31
C CYS A 270 -9.79 -4.14 -0.11
N ALA A 271 -10.51 -3.55 -1.08
CA ALA A 271 -10.24 -2.19 -1.53
C ALA A 271 -10.58 -1.15 -0.45
N GLU A 272 -11.68 -1.35 0.29
CA GLU A 272 -12.06 -0.51 1.42
C GLU A 272 -11.01 -0.54 2.53
N ASP A 273 -10.46 -1.70 2.88
CA ASP A 273 -9.40 -1.82 3.90
C ASP A 273 -8.13 -1.03 3.54
N ILE A 274 -7.73 -1.09 2.26
CA ILE A 274 -6.61 -0.28 1.74
C ILE A 274 -6.92 1.22 1.87
N ARG A 275 -8.12 1.63 1.44
CA ARG A 275 -8.53 3.05 1.51
C ARG A 275 -8.63 3.53 2.95
N GLU A 276 -9.19 2.73 3.86
CA GLU A 276 -9.23 3.04 5.29
C GLU A 276 -7.82 3.22 5.87
N THR A 277 -6.85 2.42 5.44
CA THR A 277 -5.45 2.56 5.87
C THR A 277 -4.89 3.92 5.43
N ILE A 278 -5.08 4.31 4.17
CA ILE A 278 -4.64 5.60 3.64
C ILE A 278 -5.34 6.76 4.37
N VAL A 279 -6.66 6.67 4.58
CA VAL A 279 -7.44 7.70 5.28
C VAL A 279 -6.98 7.87 6.72
N LYS A 280 -6.72 6.78 7.45
CA LYS A 280 -6.19 6.83 8.83
C LYS A 280 -4.82 7.51 8.88
N GLU A 281 -3.95 7.24 7.91
CA GLU A 281 -2.65 7.90 7.81
C GLU A 281 -2.81 9.42 7.61
N ILE A 282 -3.71 9.84 6.73
CA ILE A 282 -4.01 11.26 6.48
C ILE A 282 -4.65 11.92 7.70
N GLU A 283 -5.59 11.25 8.36
CA GLU A 283 -6.25 11.75 9.57
C GLU A 283 -5.26 11.98 10.71
N LYS A 284 -4.25 11.11 10.86
CA LYS A 284 -3.18 11.28 11.84
C LYS A 284 -2.33 12.53 11.59
N ILE A 285 -2.12 12.90 10.32
CA ILE A 285 -1.32 14.06 9.91
C ILE A 285 -2.15 15.35 9.97
N GLY A 286 -3.43 15.27 9.59
CA GLY A 286 -4.38 16.39 9.59
C GLY A 286 -4.42 17.19 8.28
N PHE A 287 -3.55 16.90 7.31
CA PHE A 287 -3.56 17.55 6.01
C PHE A 287 -2.95 16.70 4.89
N PHE A 288 -3.31 17.00 3.65
CA PHE A 288 -2.76 16.37 2.45
C PHE A 288 -2.80 17.33 1.24
N ALA A 289 -2.18 16.92 0.14
CA ALA A 289 -2.30 17.56 -1.15
C ALA A 289 -3.08 16.68 -2.13
N LEU A 290 -3.93 17.33 -2.93
CA LEU A 290 -4.77 16.68 -3.92
C LEU A 290 -4.08 16.65 -5.28
N MET A 291 -4.14 15.51 -5.96
CA MET A 291 -3.62 15.35 -7.31
C MET A 291 -4.71 14.73 -8.17
N CYS A 292 -5.03 15.39 -9.29
CA CYS A 292 -5.98 14.83 -10.25
C CYS A 292 -5.43 14.89 -11.68
N ASP A 293 -5.86 13.93 -12.47
CA ASP A 293 -5.65 13.92 -13.91
C ASP A 293 -6.83 13.21 -14.58
N GLU A 294 -7.09 13.54 -15.83
CA GLU A 294 -8.19 12.99 -16.62
C GLU A 294 -7.63 12.20 -17.80
N ALA A 295 -8.17 11.00 -18.02
CA ALA A 295 -7.89 10.26 -19.23
C ALA A 295 -9.09 9.45 -19.68
N ARG A 296 -9.18 9.32 -21.00
CA ARG A 296 -10.20 8.50 -21.64
C ARG A 296 -9.89 7.02 -21.50
N CYS A 297 -10.84 6.26 -20.95
CA CYS A 297 -10.86 4.81 -20.96
C CYS A 297 -11.95 4.33 -21.93
N TYR A 298 -11.56 3.91 -23.13
CA TYR A 298 -12.48 3.59 -24.23
C TYR A 298 -13.41 4.76 -24.58
N ARG A 299 -14.65 4.72 -24.09
CA ARG A 299 -15.69 5.73 -24.34
C ARG A 299 -16.06 6.51 -23.08
N GLU A 300 -15.42 6.22 -21.96
CA GLU A 300 -15.65 6.87 -20.68
C GLU A 300 -14.48 7.79 -20.35
N GLU A 301 -14.79 8.95 -19.76
CA GLU A 301 -13.81 9.89 -19.24
C GLU A 301 -13.61 9.61 -17.75
N GLN A 302 -12.38 9.27 -17.37
CA GLN A 302 -12.06 8.81 -16.01
C GLN A 302 -11.13 9.81 -15.34
N LEU A 303 -11.58 10.33 -14.21
CA LEU A 303 -10.79 11.18 -13.32
C LEU A 303 -10.05 10.30 -12.32
N SER A 304 -8.72 10.39 -12.33
CA SER A 304 -7.85 9.75 -11.34
C SER A 304 -7.68 10.66 -10.14
N ILE A 305 -8.05 10.20 -8.94
CA ILE A 305 -7.87 10.95 -7.70
C ILE A 305 -6.73 10.31 -6.90
N CYS A 306 -5.67 11.08 -6.69
CA CYS A 306 -4.54 10.71 -5.84
C CYS A 306 -4.32 11.76 -4.75
N VAL A 307 -3.67 11.34 -3.68
CA VAL A 307 -3.32 12.19 -2.55
C VAL A 307 -1.85 12.05 -2.23
N ARG A 308 -1.25 13.16 -1.80
CA ARG A 308 0.13 13.22 -1.35
C ARG A 308 0.18 13.71 0.08
N TYR A 309 0.96 13.05 0.93
CA TYR A 309 1.14 13.40 2.33
C TYR A 309 2.51 12.88 2.82
N THR A 310 2.86 13.18 4.08
CA THR A 310 4.15 12.77 4.64
C THR A 310 4.02 12.08 6.00
N ILE A 311 4.69 10.95 6.14
CA ILE A 311 4.87 10.25 7.43
C ILE A 311 6.36 10.36 7.75
N ASP A 312 6.71 10.93 8.91
CA ASP A 312 8.11 11.05 9.36
C ASP A 312 9.05 11.69 8.31
N LEU A 313 8.54 12.71 7.60
CA LEU A 313 9.20 13.41 6.48
C LEU A 313 9.47 12.54 5.22
N ASP A 314 8.96 11.31 5.16
CA ASP A 314 8.89 10.52 3.93
C ASP A 314 7.63 10.85 3.14
N VAL A 315 7.79 11.02 1.83
CA VAL A 315 6.70 11.38 0.92
C VAL A 315 5.97 10.14 0.46
N TYR A 316 4.65 10.16 0.62
CA TYR A 316 3.75 9.13 0.12
C TYR A 316 2.77 9.74 -0.88
N GLU A 317 2.65 9.08 -2.04
CA GLU A 317 1.63 9.39 -3.05
C GLU A 317 0.77 8.14 -3.25
N ARG A 318 -0.53 8.28 -2.91
CA ARG A 318 -1.52 7.20 -2.88
C ARG A 318 -2.66 7.45 -3.85
N PHE A 319 -3.07 6.40 -4.55
CA PHE A 319 -4.26 6.40 -5.37
C PHE A 319 -5.50 6.09 -4.53
N LEU A 320 -6.55 6.90 -4.66
CA LEU A 320 -7.81 6.71 -3.93
C LEU A 320 -8.89 6.02 -4.77
N CYS A 321 -9.25 6.63 -5.90
CA CYS A 321 -10.40 6.20 -6.69
C CYS A 321 -10.26 6.64 -8.16
N PHE A 322 -10.91 5.89 -9.05
CA PHE A 322 -11.30 6.39 -10.37
C PHE A 322 -12.76 6.81 -10.33
N VAL A 323 -13.05 7.98 -10.89
CA VAL A 323 -14.40 8.53 -10.97
C VAL A 323 -14.77 8.75 -12.43
N ASP A 324 -15.90 8.19 -12.84
CA ASP A 324 -16.46 8.42 -14.18
C ASP A 324 -17.07 9.82 -14.24
N VAL A 325 -16.48 10.68 -15.06
CA VAL A 325 -16.90 12.08 -15.28
C VAL A 325 -17.51 12.29 -16.67
N SER A 326 -17.87 11.20 -17.38
CA SER A 326 -18.44 11.26 -18.74
C SER A 326 -19.75 12.05 -18.83
N LYS A 327 -20.49 12.18 -17.72
CA LYS A 327 -21.74 12.95 -17.65
C LYS A 327 -21.53 14.46 -17.71
N GLY A 328 -20.32 14.96 -17.42
CA GLY A 328 -20.01 16.38 -17.46
C GLY A 328 -18.58 16.69 -17.05
N GLN A 329 -17.84 17.33 -17.96
CA GLN A 329 -16.46 17.78 -17.77
C GLN A 329 -16.36 19.25 -17.39
N THR A 330 -17.43 19.84 -16.85
CA THR A 330 -17.31 21.19 -16.30
C THR A 330 -16.62 21.11 -14.96
N SER A 331 -15.91 22.17 -14.59
CA SER A 331 -15.24 22.27 -13.30
C SER A 331 -16.20 22.11 -12.11
N ASN A 332 -17.52 22.32 -12.27
CA ASN A 332 -18.51 22.15 -11.19
C ASN A 332 -18.75 20.66 -10.97
N HIS A 333 -18.99 19.94 -12.05
CA HIS A 333 -19.23 18.49 -12.01
C HIS A 333 -18.02 17.75 -11.43
N ILE A 334 -16.80 18.15 -11.83
CA ILE A 334 -15.57 17.56 -11.29
C ILE A 334 -15.44 17.79 -9.79
N VAL A 335 -15.68 19.02 -9.31
CA VAL A 335 -15.60 19.35 -7.88
C VAL A 335 -16.66 18.62 -7.07
N THR A 336 -17.90 18.56 -7.55
CA THR A 336 -18.97 17.78 -6.92
C THR A 336 -18.61 16.30 -6.83
N ALA A 337 -18.16 15.70 -7.93
CA ALA A 337 -17.75 14.30 -7.97
C ALA A 337 -16.56 14.00 -7.03
N LEU A 338 -15.66 14.96 -6.88
CA LEU A 338 -14.53 14.88 -5.98
C LEU A 338 -14.96 14.89 -4.50
N PHE A 339 -15.83 15.81 -4.11
CA PHE A 339 -16.37 15.85 -2.74
C PHE A 339 -17.23 14.62 -2.44
N GLU A 340 -18.04 14.14 -3.40
CA GLU A 340 -18.75 12.87 -3.26
C GLU A 340 -17.79 11.67 -3.10
N CYS A 341 -16.64 11.63 -3.79
CA CYS A 341 -15.65 10.57 -3.54
C CYS A 341 -15.11 10.70 -2.11
N PHE A 342 -14.80 11.90 -1.61
CA PHE A 342 -14.31 12.09 -0.23
C PHE A 342 -15.32 11.61 0.81
N GLU A 343 -16.60 11.96 0.65
CA GLU A 343 -17.67 11.47 1.54
C GLU A 343 -17.78 9.94 1.51
N LYS A 344 -17.77 9.32 0.32
CA LYS A 344 -17.81 7.86 0.16
C LYS A 344 -16.60 7.18 0.81
N GLN A 345 -15.42 7.80 0.75
CA GLN A 345 -14.21 7.28 1.40
C GLN A 345 -14.13 7.60 2.89
N LYS A 346 -15.18 8.19 3.49
CA LYS A 346 -15.21 8.60 4.91
C LYS A 346 -14.06 9.55 5.27
N LEU A 347 -13.58 10.36 4.32
CA LEU A 347 -12.61 11.42 4.58
C LEU A 347 -13.31 12.54 5.34
N THR A 348 -12.97 12.70 6.62
CA THR A 348 -13.55 13.73 7.48
C THR A 348 -13.00 15.11 7.13
N MET A 349 -13.53 15.73 6.07
CA MET A 349 -13.07 17.03 5.56
C MET A 349 -13.24 18.19 6.56
N SER A 350 -14.03 18.01 7.63
CA SER A 350 -14.11 18.97 8.74
C SER A 350 -12.84 18.97 9.61
N LYS A 351 -12.12 17.85 9.68
CA LYS A 351 -10.89 17.67 10.47
C LYS A 351 -9.62 17.76 9.64
N ILE A 352 -9.70 17.45 8.34
CA ILE A 352 -8.55 17.35 7.44
C ILE A 352 -8.50 18.57 6.51
N LYS A 353 -7.32 19.16 6.31
CA LYS A 353 -7.12 20.31 5.40
C LYS A 353 -6.44 19.90 4.09
N ILE A 354 -6.89 20.47 2.98
CA ILE A 354 -6.16 20.43 1.70
C ILE A 354 -5.21 21.61 1.67
N ILE A 355 -3.91 21.35 1.61
CA ILE A 355 -2.87 22.39 1.63
C ILE A 355 -2.23 22.65 0.27
N ALA A 356 -2.43 21.76 -0.69
CA ALA A 356 -2.02 21.95 -2.07
C ALA A 356 -2.86 21.11 -3.04
N GLN A 357 -2.82 21.49 -4.31
CA GLN A 357 -3.52 20.82 -5.39
C GLN A 357 -2.64 20.83 -6.66
N SER A 358 -2.65 19.75 -7.45
CA SER A 358 -1.90 19.69 -8.71
C SER A 358 -2.65 18.97 -9.83
N TYR A 359 -2.73 19.66 -10.97
CA TYR A 359 -3.44 19.25 -12.19
C TYR A 359 -2.65 19.61 -13.44
N ASP A 360 -3.17 19.23 -14.60
CA ASP A 360 -2.72 19.72 -15.89
C ASP A 360 -3.12 21.20 -16.12
N GLY A 361 -2.62 21.76 -17.22
CA GLY A 361 -2.86 23.16 -17.58
C GLY A 361 -4.17 23.39 -18.35
N ALA A 362 -5.09 22.42 -18.37
CA ALA A 362 -6.36 22.58 -19.08
C ALA A 362 -7.20 23.66 -18.38
N SER A 363 -7.85 24.54 -19.15
CA SER A 363 -8.58 25.69 -18.60
C SER A 363 -9.68 25.31 -17.59
N VAL A 364 -10.29 24.14 -17.75
CA VAL A 364 -11.27 23.58 -16.81
C VAL A 364 -10.62 23.27 -15.46
N MET A 365 -9.40 22.75 -15.44
CA MET A 365 -8.68 22.37 -14.22
C MET A 365 -7.97 23.59 -13.62
N SER A 366 -7.18 24.28 -14.43
CA SER A 366 -6.27 25.35 -14.04
C SER A 366 -6.85 26.76 -14.13
N GLY A 367 -8.12 26.94 -14.49
CA GLY A 367 -8.74 28.26 -14.61
C GLY A 367 -8.78 29.02 -13.28
N HIS A 368 -8.30 30.26 -13.27
CA HIS A 368 -8.20 31.09 -12.05
C HIS A 368 -9.55 31.65 -11.57
N LEU A 369 -10.56 31.75 -12.43
CA LEU A 369 -11.88 32.30 -12.10
C LEU A 369 -12.96 31.24 -11.93
N ARG A 370 -12.94 30.22 -12.80
CA ARG A 370 -13.99 29.19 -12.88
C ARG A 370 -13.42 27.78 -13.01
N GLY A 371 -12.11 27.61 -12.84
CA GLY A 371 -11.49 26.28 -12.90
C GLY A 371 -11.68 25.50 -11.60
N VAL A 372 -11.38 24.20 -11.65
CA VAL A 372 -11.36 23.32 -10.46
C VAL A 372 -10.45 23.91 -9.38
N GLN A 373 -9.29 24.46 -9.76
CA GLN A 373 -8.36 25.04 -8.79
C GLN A 373 -8.94 26.22 -8.00
N SER A 374 -9.75 27.07 -8.64
CA SER A 374 -10.37 28.23 -8.01
C SER A 374 -11.43 27.77 -7.02
N ARG A 375 -12.28 26.84 -7.43
CA ARG A 375 -13.36 26.32 -6.58
C ARG A 375 -12.86 25.54 -5.38
N ILE A 376 -11.78 24.78 -5.52
CA ILE A 376 -11.14 24.14 -4.37
C ILE A 376 -10.56 25.19 -3.43
N LYS A 377 -9.97 26.28 -3.95
CA LYS A 377 -9.50 27.40 -3.12
C LYS A 377 -10.62 28.15 -2.40
N GLU A 378 -11.82 28.22 -2.97
CA GLU A 378 -12.99 28.81 -2.28
C GLU A 378 -13.32 28.06 -0.98
N HIS A 379 -13.18 26.73 -0.97
CA HIS A 379 -13.38 25.91 0.23
C HIS A 379 -12.11 25.75 1.09
N TYR A 380 -10.92 25.75 0.45
CA TYR A 380 -9.62 25.56 1.08
C TYR A 380 -8.64 26.65 0.61
N PRO A 381 -8.69 27.87 1.21
CA PRO A 381 -7.91 29.02 0.74
C PRO A 381 -6.40 28.79 0.67
N TYR A 382 -5.89 27.89 1.51
CA TYR A 382 -4.47 27.57 1.60
C TYR A 382 -4.01 26.53 0.57
N ALA A 383 -4.92 25.94 -0.23
CA ALA A 383 -4.62 24.93 -1.23
C ALA A 383 -3.91 25.53 -2.47
N ILE A 384 -2.58 25.67 -2.39
CA ILE A 384 -1.77 26.19 -3.50
C ILE A 384 -1.87 25.27 -4.72
N TYR A 385 -2.13 25.86 -5.87
CA TYR A 385 -2.17 25.15 -7.14
C TYR A 385 -0.79 25.04 -7.76
N THR A 386 -0.41 23.82 -8.15
CA THR A 386 0.82 23.54 -8.90
C THR A 386 0.47 22.90 -10.24
N HIS A 387 0.76 23.61 -11.33
CA HIS A 387 0.67 23.05 -12.67
C HIS A 387 1.72 21.94 -12.83
N CYS A 388 1.29 20.75 -13.24
CA CYS A 388 2.16 19.59 -13.41
C CYS A 388 3.43 19.93 -14.21
N MET A 389 4.58 19.92 -13.54
CA MET A 389 5.84 20.35 -14.15
C MET A 389 6.32 19.38 -15.24
N ALA A 390 6.00 18.10 -15.10
CA ALA A 390 6.25 17.09 -16.14
C ALA A 390 5.44 17.38 -17.41
N HIS A 391 4.17 17.80 -17.27
CA HIS A 391 3.34 18.23 -18.38
C HIS A 391 3.87 19.53 -19.02
N ARG A 392 4.26 20.52 -18.22
CA ARG A 392 4.90 21.75 -18.72
C ARG A 392 6.15 21.46 -19.54
N LEU A 393 7.02 20.59 -19.03
CA LEU A 393 8.22 20.17 -19.75
C LEU A 393 7.85 19.51 -21.08
N ASN A 394 6.85 18.64 -21.10
CA ASN A 394 6.34 18.01 -22.31
C ASN A 394 5.89 19.05 -23.36
N LEU A 395 5.11 20.06 -22.95
CA LEU A 395 4.65 21.12 -23.85
C LEU A 395 5.83 21.90 -24.45
N VAL A 396 6.78 22.34 -23.62
CA VAL A 396 7.96 23.09 -24.07
C VAL A 396 8.75 22.30 -25.12
N VAL A 397 8.98 21.00 -24.88
CA VAL A 397 9.74 20.15 -25.80
C VAL A 397 8.99 19.92 -27.11
N VAL A 398 7.69 19.61 -27.04
CA VAL A 398 6.85 19.39 -28.23
C VAL A 398 6.82 20.64 -29.10
N ASP A 399 6.60 21.81 -28.50
CA ASP A 399 6.55 23.08 -29.22
C ASP A 399 7.91 23.46 -29.80
N THR A 400 9.00 23.22 -29.07
CA THR A 400 10.37 23.43 -29.59
C THR A 400 10.63 22.57 -30.82
N CYS A 401 10.25 21.28 -30.78
CA CYS A 401 10.41 20.36 -31.91
C CYS A 401 9.56 20.76 -33.13
N LYS A 402 8.39 21.39 -32.91
CA LYS A 402 7.52 21.88 -33.99
C LYS A 402 8.03 23.18 -34.61
N THR A 403 8.60 24.06 -33.79
CA THR A 403 9.09 25.38 -34.21
C THR A 403 10.43 25.29 -34.96
N ILE A 404 11.31 24.38 -34.58
CA ILE A 404 12.60 24.18 -35.26
C ILE A 404 12.38 23.35 -36.54
N LYS A 405 12.47 24.00 -37.71
CA LYS A 405 12.26 23.36 -39.02
C LYS A 405 13.06 22.07 -39.20
N ASN A 406 14.34 22.08 -38.83
CA ASN A 406 15.22 20.92 -38.99
C ASN A 406 14.78 19.75 -38.10
N ALA A 407 14.40 20.03 -36.84
CA ALA A 407 13.87 19.00 -35.95
C ALA A 407 12.54 18.45 -36.45
N LYS A 408 11.64 19.33 -36.91
CA LYS A 408 10.36 18.93 -37.52
C LYS A 408 10.57 18.02 -38.72
N ASN A 409 11.53 18.34 -39.60
CA ASN A 409 11.87 17.50 -40.75
C ASN A 409 12.34 16.10 -40.32
N VAL A 410 13.24 16.02 -39.33
CA VAL A 410 13.69 14.73 -38.79
C VAL A 410 12.52 13.92 -38.24
N PHE A 411 11.63 14.52 -37.43
CA PHE A 411 10.48 13.79 -36.89
C PHE A 411 9.47 13.36 -37.97
N ASN A 412 9.18 14.20 -38.96
CA ASN A 412 8.33 13.80 -40.08
C ASN A 412 8.94 12.62 -40.84
N MET A 413 10.27 12.62 -40.99
CA MET A 413 11.01 11.53 -41.62
C MET A 413 10.93 10.23 -40.80
N LEU A 414 11.10 10.33 -39.48
CA LEU A 414 10.96 9.19 -38.57
C LEU A 414 9.55 8.59 -38.60
N GLU A 415 8.51 9.43 -38.70
CA GLU A 415 7.12 8.95 -38.90
C GLU A 415 6.95 8.26 -40.26
N ALA A 416 7.56 8.78 -41.33
CA ALA A 416 7.53 8.14 -42.66
C ALA A 416 8.20 6.75 -42.64
N ILE A 417 9.32 6.61 -41.93
CA ILE A 417 10.00 5.33 -41.71
C ILE A 417 9.09 4.38 -40.93
N TYR A 418 8.47 4.85 -39.84
CA TYR A 418 7.51 4.05 -39.08
C TYR A 418 6.38 3.54 -39.97
N VAL A 419 5.77 4.41 -40.78
CA VAL A 419 4.68 4.03 -41.69
C VAL A 419 5.16 2.98 -42.69
N HIS A 420 6.35 3.13 -43.26
CA HIS A 420 6.93 2.16 -44.20
C HIS A 420 7.10 0.78 -43.57
N PHE A 421 7.72 0.71 -42.38
CA PHE A 421 7.97 -0.56 -41.68
C PHE A 421 6.80 -1.05 -40.82
N SER A 422 5.67 -0.32 -40.76
CA SER A 422 4.45 -0.77 -40.08
C SER A 422 3.78 -1.95 -40.79
N GLN A 423 4.06 -2.14 -42.09
CA GLN A 423 3.58 -3.26 -42.87
C GLN A 423 4.21 -4.58 -42.37
N PRO A 424 3.42 -5.63 -42.08
CA PRO A 424 3.94 -6.88 -41.51
C PRO A 424 5.03 -7.56 -42.33
N SER A 425 4.94 -7.51 -43.67
CA SER A 425 5.94 -8.06 -44.59
C SER A 425 7.30 -7.36 -44.43
N LYS A 426 7.31 -6.02 -44.46
CA LYS A 426 8.51 -5.20 -44.30
C LYS A 426 9.09 -5.28 -42.90
N ASN A 427 8.25 -5.33 -41.87
CA ASN A 427 8.72 -5.53 -40.50
C ASN A 427 9.42 -6.89 -40.32
N LYS A 428 8.92 -7.95 -40.98
CA LYS A 428 9.58 -9.25 -40.98
C LYS A 428 10.97 -9.17 -41.63
N LYS A 429 11.09 -8.55 -42.81
CA LYS A 429 12.38 -8.27 -43.48
C LYS A 429 13.33 -7.49 -42.54
N LEU A 430 12.82 -6.46 -41.84
CA LEU A 430 13.59 -5.71 -40.85
C LEU A 430 14.10 -6.57 -39.69
N CYS A 431 13.25 -7.42 -39.13
CA CYS A 431 13.62 -8.32 -38.05
C CYS A 431 14.63 -9.39 -38.49
N GLU A 432 14.64 -9.78 -39.75
CA GLU A 432 15.61 -10.73 -40.33
C GLU A 432 16.95 -10.04 -40.55
N MET A 433 16.96 -8.84 -41.13
CA MET A 433 18.18 -8.07 -41.34
C MET A 433 18.85 -7.65 -40.03
N GLN A 434 18.07 -7.30 -39.00
CA GLN A 434 18.60 -7.06 -37.65
C GLN A 434 19.35 -8.29 -37.11
N ARG A 435 18.78 -9.49 -37.29
CA ARG A 435 19.42 -10.74 -36.86
C ARG A 435 20.70 -11.00 -37.66
N ASN A 436 20.68 -10.78 -38.97
CA ASN A 436 21.85 -10.97 -39.83
C ASN A 436 23.00 -10.03 -39.45
N LEU A 437 22.68 -8.81 -39.00
CA LEU A 437 23.65 -7.81 -38.55
C LEU A 437 24.04 -7.95 -37.07
N GLY A 438 23.56 -8.98 -36.36
CA GLY A 438 23.83 -9.17 -34.93
C GLY A 438 23.21 -8.10 -34.03
N LEU A 439 22.23 -7.35 -34.53
CA LEU A 439 21.55 -6.29 -33.78
C LEU A 439 20.42 -6.87 -32.93
N ASN A 440 20.22 -6.28 -31.76
CA ASN A 440 19.06 -6.60 -30.92
C ASN A 440 17.77 -6.20 -31.66
N LYS A 441 16.78 -7.11 -31.67
CA LYS A 441 15.47 -6.87 -32.27
C LYS A 441 14.87 -5.57 -31.74
N GLY A 442 14.70 -4.58 -32.62
CA GLY A 442 14.20 -3.25 -32.27
C GLY A 442 13.14 -2.79 -33.26
N ASN A 443 11.99 -2.35 -32.76
CA ASN A 443 10.94 -1.82 -33.64
C ASN A 443 11.14 -0.31 -33.84
N VAL A 444 10.83 0.17 -35.05
CA VAL A 444 10.58 1.60 -35.28
C VAL A 444 9.30 1.97 -34.54
N LEU A 445 9.34 3.07 -33.77
CA LEU A 445 8.22 3.47 -32.94
C LEU A 445 7.36 4.50 -33.66
N ARG A 446 6.05 4.49 -33.37
CA ARG A 446 5.16 5.56 -33.84
C ARG A 446 5.48 6.86 -33.09
N ILE A 447 5.43 8.00 -33.76
CA ILE A 447 5.49 9.29 -33.08
C ILE A 447 4.18 9.56 -32.35
N CYS A 448 4.29 10.07 -31.13
CA CYS A 448 3.16 10.52 -30.34
C CYS A 448 3.26 12.03 -30.17
N ASP A 449 2.24 12.77 -30.60
CA ASP A 449 2.23 14.22 -30.49
C ASP A 449 2.05 14.71 -29.04
N THR A 450 1.36 13.92 -28.21
CA THR A 450 1.08 14.28 -26.82
C THR A 450 2.18 13.86 -25.84
N ARG A 451 3.10 12.97 -26.24
CA ARG A 451 4.18 12.45 -25.37
C ARG A 451 5.54 12.59 -26.02
N TRP A 452 6.28 13.63 -25.64
CA TRP A 452 7.61 13.93 -26.15
C TRP A 452 8.62 12.79 -25.93
N VAL A 453 8.49 12.00 -24.86
CA VAL A 453 9.41 10.86 -24.57
C VAL A 453 9.43 9.86 -25.73
N CYS A 454 8.34 9.72 -26.49
CA CYS A 454 8.33 8.92 -27.71
C CYS A 454 9.32 9.45 -28.76
N ARG A 455 9.53 10.76 -28.85
CA ARG A 455 10.48 11.39 -29.77
C ARG A 455 11.93 11.01 -29.43
N TYR A 456 12.30 11.04 -28.15
CA TYR A 456 13.60 10.55 -27.69
C TYR A 456 13.80 9.06 -28.05
N LYS A 457 12.83 8.21 -27.71
CA LYS A 457 12.89 6.78 -28.03
C LYS A 457 12.99 6.51 -29.54
N ASN A 458 12.36 7.36 -30.36
CA ASN A 458 12.46 7.30 -31.82
C ASN A 458 13.88 7.62 -32.31
N CYS A 459 14.52 8.66 -31.78
CA CYS A 459 15.91 8.97 -32.13
C CYS A 459 16.84 7.79 -31.79
N VAL A 460 16.71 7.24 -30.58
CA VAL A 460 17.50 6.06 -30.15
C VAL A 460 17.21 4.85 -31.03
N ALA A 461 15.95 4.57 -31.36
CA ALA A 461 15.56 3.46 -32.22
C ALA A 461 16.11 3.62 -33.64
N MET A 462 16.12 4.84 -34.19
CA MET A 462 16.68 5.12 -35.51
C MET A 462 18.19 4.90 -35.51
N LEU A 463 18.92 5.44 -34.53
CA LEU A 463 20.38 5.29 -34.45
C LEU A 463 20.79 3.82 -34.32
N LYS A 464 20.08 3.03 -33.51
CA LYS A 464 20.37 1.60 -33.31
C LYS A 464 20.07 0.73 -34.54
N ASN A 465 19.05 1.09 -35.33
CA ASN A 465 18.58 0.28 -36.45
C ASN A 465 18.99 0.87 -37.81
N TYR A 466 19.82 1.91 -37.82
CA TYR A 466 20.11 2.69 -39.03
C TYR A 466 20.64 1.82 -40.16
N SER A 467 21.64 0.98 -39.89
CA SER A 467 22.27 0.10 -40.89
C SER A 467 21.28 -0.92 -41.46
N SER A 468 20.42 -1.51 -40.61
CA SER A 468 19.37 -2.43 -41.08
C SER A 468 18.36 -1.73 -41.98
N ILE A 469 17.93 -0.53 -41.59
CA ILE A 469 16.99 0.27 -42.37
C ILE A 469 17.61 0.65 -43.72
N LEU A 470 18.87 1.06 -43.73
CA LEU A 470 19.59 1.43 -44.95
C LEU A 470 19.70 0.25 -45.92
N ASN A 471 20.14 -0.93 -45.44
CA ASN A 471 20.27 -2.11 -46.30
C ASN A 471 18.94 -2.53 -46.91
N ILE A 472 17.85 -2.56 -46.14
CA ILE A 472 16.54 -2.96 -46.67
C ILE A 472 16.03 -1.97 -47.70
N LEU A 473 16.24 -0.68 -47.47
CA LEU A 473 15.83 0.33 -48.45
C LEU A 473 16.62 0.17 -49.75
N ASN A 474 17.92 -0.13 -49.68
CA ASN A 474 18.72 -0.44 -50.86
C ASN A 474 18.22 -1.73 -51.55
N ASP A 475 18.00 -2.82 -50.81
CA ASP A 475 17.48 -4.08 -51.34
C ASP A 475 16.13 -3.86 -52.05
N GLU A 476 15.21 -3.10 -51.44
CA GLU A 476 13.90 -2.77 -52.04
C GLU A 476 14.04 -1.94 -53.33
N ILE A 477 15.04 -1.06 -53.41
CA ILE A 477 15.32 -0.23 -54.59
C ILE A 477 15.95 -1.06 -55.72
N GLU A 478 16.82 -2.02 -55.39
CA GLU A 478 17.44 -2.93 -56.35
C GLU A 478 16.45 -3.96 -56.90
N GLU A 479 15.58 -4.50 -56.03
CA GLU A 479 14.55 -5.48 -56.40
C GLU A 479 13.53 -4.89 -57.40
N GLN A 480 13.20 -3.59 -57.30
CA GLN A 480 12.20 -2.87 -58.14
C GLN A 480 10.82 -3.55 -58.27
N ILE A 481 10.41 -4.38 -57.31
CA ILE A 481 9.22 -5.24 -57.45
C ILE A 481 7.90 -4.45 -57.26
N ASP A 482 7.88 -3.38 -56.47
CA ASP A 482 6.64 -2.76 -55.97
C ASP A 482 6.52 -1.25 -56.27
N LYS A 483 5.29 -0.73 -56.31
CA LYS A 483 5.02 0.74 -56.48
C LYS A 483 5.58 1.59 -55.33
N ASP A 484 5.93 0.94 -54.22
CA ASP A 484 6.51 1.56 -53.02
C ASP A 484 8.01 1.92 -53.16
N VAL A 485 8.68 1.56 -54.27
CA VAL A 485 10.10 1.92 -54.54
C VAL A 485 10.32 3.43 -54.51
N ALA A 486 9.37 4.24 -55.01
CA ALA A 486 9.46 5.70 -54.94
C ALA A 486 9.47 6.22 -53.49
N ARG A 487 8.74 5.57 -52.58
CA ARG A 487 8.75 5.91 -51.16
C ARG A 487 10.07 5.51 -50.51
N ALA A 488 10.57 4.32 -50.81
CA ALA A 488 11.88 3.85 -50.33
C ALA A 488 13.02 4.78 -50.78
N LEU A 489 13.03 5.19 -52.07
CA LEU A 489 13.96 6.20 -52.61
C LEU A 489 13.87 7.54 -51.89
N GLY A 490 12.64 8.04 -51.65
CA GLY A 490 12.41 9.28 -50.90
C GLY A 490 12.93 9.22 -49.45
N ILE A 491 12.76 8.07 -48.80
CA ILE A 491 13.28 7.81 -47.45
C ILE A 491 14.80 7.76 -47.47
N LEU A 492 15.40 6.92 -48.34
CA LEU A 492 16.85 6.72 -48.44
C LEU A 492 17.58 8.03 -48.74
N SER A 493 17.09 8.79 -49.72
CA SER A 493 17.67 10.10 -50.09
C SER A 493 17.59 11.13 -48.96
N SER A 494 16.64 11.00 -48.04
CA SER A 494 16.48 11.92 -46.92
C SER A 494 17.34 11.53 -45.72
N ILE A 495 17.44 10.23 -45.40
CA ILE A 495 18.27 9.75 -44.28
C ILE A 495 19.77 9.87 -44.57
N ASN A 496 20.19 9.72 -45.83
CA ASN A 496 21.59 9.86 -46.25
C ASN A 496 22.08 11.32 -46.27
N LYS A 497 21.21 12.31 -46.06
CA LYS A 497 21.63 13.71 -45.97
C LYS A 497 22.41 13.93 -44.68
N LEU A 498 23.59 14.53 -44.80
CA LEU A 498 24.40 14.92 -43.65
C LEU A 498 23.61 15.77 -42.64
N GLU A 499 22.75 16.69 -43.12
CA GLU A 499 21.87 17.50 -42.26
C GLU A 499 20.94 16.64 -41.38
N PHE A 500 20.38 15.56 -41.91
CA PHE A 500 19.51 14.66 -41.15
C PHE A 500 20.27 13.99 -40.01
N ILE A 501 21.47 13.48 -40.29
CA ILE A 501 22.32 12.77 -39.32
C ILE A 501 22.77 13.71 -38.20
N ILE A 502 23.23 14.91 -38.55
CA ILE A 502 23.65 15.93 -37.59
C ILE A 502 22.49 16.25 -36.65
N VAL A 503 21.32 16.56 -37.20
CA VAL A 503 20.16 16.96 -36.40
C VAL A 503 19.66 15.79 -35.56
N LEU A 504 19.71 14.55 -36.08
CA LEU A 504 19.35 13.35 -35.34
C LEU A 504 20.25 13.14 -34.11
N HIS A 505 21.56 13.32 -34.24
CA HIS A 505 22.51 13.19 -33.13
C HIS A 505 22.32 14.30 -32.09
N ILE A 506 22.18 15.55 -32.53
CA ILE A 506 21.88 16.69 -31.64
C ILE A 506 20.58 16.45 -30.86
N LEU A 507 19.52 16.02 -31.55
CA LEU A 507 18.23 15.73 -30.92
C LEU A 507 18.37 14.57 -29.93
N ASN A 508 19.10 13.51 -30.27
CA ASN A 508 19.32 12.39 -29.36
C ASN A 508 20.01 12.85 -28.06
N GLU A 509 21.08 13.64 -28.16
CA GLU A 509 21.82 14.13 -27.00
C GLU A 509 20.96 15.06 -26.13
N VAL A 510 20.34 16.09 -26.73
CA VAL A 510 19.50 17.05 -26.00
C VAL A 510 18.31 16.34 -25.34
N LEU A 511 17.59 15.51 -26.09
CA LEU A 511 16.42 14.80 -25.58
C LEU A 511 16.79 13.76 -24.51
N SER A 512 18.01 13.21 -24.53
CA SER A 512 18.48 12.30 -23.47
C SER A 512 18.60 13.01 -22.12
N ILE A 513 19.16 14.23 -22.10
CA ILE A 513 19.31 15.06 -20.90
C ILE A 513 17.93 15.46 -20.37
N ILE A 514 17.03 15.88 -21.27
CA ILE A 514 15.64 16.20 -20.91
C ILE A 514 14.91 14.97 -20.36
N ASN A 515 15.24 13.76 -20.83
CA ASN A 515 14.61 12.53 -20.37
C ASN A 515 14.97 12.23 -18.92
N VAL A 516 16.22 12.50 -18.52
CA VAL A 516 16.65 12.41 -17.12
C VAL A 516 15.83 13.38 -16.26
N LEU A 517 15.72 14.65 -16.66
CA LEU A 517 14.92 15.65 -15.95
C LEU A 517 13.45 15.20 -15.83
N SER A 518 12.85 14.75 -16.92
CA SER A 518 11.45 14.31 -16.95
C SER A 518 11.21 13.13 -16.00
N ASN A 519 12.12 12.15 -15.94
CA ASN A 519 12.00 11.03 -15.03
C ASN A 519 12.10 11.47 -13.56
N GLN A 520 12.98 12.42 -13.26
CA GLN A 520 13.13 12.96 -11.90
C GLN A 520 11.90 13.76 -11.47
N LEU A 521 11.34 14.61 -12.34
CA LEU A 521 10.11 15.37 -12.06
C LEU A 521 8.87 14.49 -11.87
N GLN A 522 8.87 13.27 -12.42
CA GLN A 522 7.79 12.30 -12.28
C GLN A 522 7.97 11.39 -11.05
N SER A 523 9.11 11.43 -10.36
CA SER A 523 9.35 10.58 -9.18
C SER A 523 8.37 10.91 -8.05
N LYS A 524 7.86 9.88 -7.36
CA LYS A 524 7.01 10.07 -6.16
C LYS A 524 7.72 10.86 -5.06
N SER A 525 9.05 10.71 -4.96
CA SER A 525 9.89 11.40 -3.98
C SER A 525 10.34 12.80 -4.41
N ALA A 526 9.94 13.28 -5.59
CA ALA A 526 10.37 14.58 -6.08
C ALA A 526 9.87 15.69 -5.14
N THR A 527 10.75 16.62 -4.77
CA THR A 527 10.43 17.79 -3.93
C THR A 527 10.73 19.08 -4.67
N LEU A 528 10.00 20.16 -4.38
CA LEU A 528 10.16 21.44 -5.11
C LEU A 528 11.62 21.92 -5.13
N GLY A 529 12.31 21.82 -3.99
CA GLY A 529 13.72 22.21 -3.87
C GLY A 529 14.65 21.36 -4.76
N THR A 530 14.54 20.03 -4.70
CA THR A 530 15.36 19.15 -5.53
C THR A 530 15.09 19.35 -7.02
N SER A 531 13.83 19.54 -7.41
CA SER A 531 13.46 19.80 -8.80
C SER A 531 13.99 21.13 -9.32
N SER A 532 13.98 22.20 -8.51
CA SER A 532 14.59 23.48 -8.89
C SER A 532 16.09 23.33 -9.18
N ASN A 533 16.83 22.66 -8.27
CA ASN A 533 18.26 22.43 -8.44
C ASN A 533 18.57 21.61 -9.70
N ILE A 534 17.78 20.58 -9.99
CA ILE A 534 17.95 19.75 -11.19
C ILE A 534 17.67 20.56 -12.46
N ILE A 535 16.60 21.37 -12.48
CA ILE A 535 16.29 22.24 -13.64
C ILE A 535 17.45 23.20 -13.89
N GLN A 536 17.97 23.84 -12.86
CA GLN A 536 19.12 24.74 -12.98
C GLN A 536 20.37 23.99 -13.47
N SER A 537 20.61 22.79 -12.96
CA SER A 537 21.73 21.94 -13.40
C SER A 537 21.62 21.57 -14.89
N VAL A 538 20.41 21.28 -15.38
CA VAL A 538 20.15 20.98 -16.80
C VAL A 538 20.37 22.22 -17.67
N ILE A 539 19.92 23.40 -17.23
CA ILE A 539 20.17 24.66 -17.93
C ILE A 539 21.69 24.91 -18.04
N SER A 540 22.42 24.82 -16.92
CA SER A 540 23.87 24.97 -16.90
C SER A 540 24.58 23.91 -17.74
N THR A 541 24.06 22.68 -17.80
CA THR A 541 24.59 21.63 -18.70
C THR A 541 24.47 22.05 -20.16
N PHE A 542 23.30 22.55 -20.59
CA PHE A 542 23.11 23.03 -21.96
C PHE A 542 23.94 24.27 -22.28
N GLU A 543 24.19 25.15 -21.31
CA GLU A 543 25.07 26.30 -21.50
C GLU A 543 26.53 25.86 -21.64
N ASN A 544 26.98 24.96 -20.78
CA ASN A 544 28.32 24.41 -20.83
C ASN A 544 28.58 23.62 -22.11
N GLN A 545 27.59 22.94 -22.68
CA GLN A 545 27.72 22.23 -23.96
C GLN A 545 27.87 23.15 -25.19
N ARG A 546 27.68 24.46 -25.05
CA ARG A 546 27.84 25.44 -26.14
C ARG A 546 29.29 25.94 -26.26
N ASN A 547 30.23 25.01 -26.35
CA ASN A 547 31.63 25.29 -26.58
C ASN A 547 32.19 24.42 -27.73
N GLU A 548 33.39 24.76 -28.22
CA GLU A 548 34.01 24.07 -29.34
C GLU A 548 34.40 22.61 -29.01
N ASP A 549 34.85 22.33 -27.79
CA ASP A 549 35.24 20.99 -27.36
C ASP A 549 34.05 20.01 -27.35
N SER A 550 32.90 20.46 -26.83
CA SER A 550 31.65 19.72 -26.84
C SER A 550 31.16 19.48 -28.27
N PHE A 551 31.25 20.49 -29.13
CA PHE A 551 30.95 20.32 -30.55
C PHE A 551 31.89 19.32 -31.23
N PHE A 552 33.19 19.36 -30.94
CA PHE A 552 34.16 18.44 -31.49
C PHE A 552 33.85 16.99 -31.11
N LYS A 553 33.53 16.74 -29.83
CA LYS A 553 33.11 15.40 -29.35
C LYS A 553 31.87 14.89 -30.08
N LEU A 554 30.85 15.73 -30.25
CA LEU A 554 29.65 15.38 -30.99
C LEU A 554 29.96 15.13 -32.48
N TRP A 555 30.84 15.94 -33.07
CA TRP A 555 31.24 15.80 -34.46
C TRP A 555 32.03 14.52 -34.74
N GLU A 556 32.92 14.12 -33.84
CA GLU A 556 33.61 12.82 -33.93
C GLU A 556 32.62 11.65 -33.89
N GLN A 557 31.62 11.69 -33.00
CA GLN A 557 30.54 10.67 -32.99
C GLN A 557 29.79 10.61 -34.33
N ILE A 558 29.50 11.77 -34.93
CA ILE A 558 28.83 11.84 -36.24
C ILE A 558 29.74 11.27 -37.34
N LYS A 559 31.05 11.54 -37.32
CA LYS A 559 32.00 10.98 -38.29
C LYS A 559 32.08 9.47 -38.18
N GLU A 560 32.25 8.94 -36.97
CA GLU A 560 32.27 7.49 -36.72
C GLU A 560 30.98 6.85 -37.24
N PHE A 561 29.83 7.44 -36.92
CA PHE A 561 28.53 6.97 -37.40
C PHE A 561 28.42 7.01 -38.93
N ALA A 562 28.89 8.07 -39.58
CA ALA A 562 28.86 8.21 -41.03
C ALA A 562 29.79 7.19 -41.71
N GLN A 563 30.97 6.94 -41.16
CA GLN A 563 31.92 5.93 -41.65
C GLN A 563 31.34 4.53 -41.55
N LEU A 564 30.77 4.17 -40.40
CA LEU A 564 30.14 2.86 -40.19
C LEU A 564 29.00 2.57 -41.17
N ASN A 565 28.28 3.61 -41.62
CA ASN A 565 27.14 3.49 -42.51
C ASN A 565 27.43 3.92 -43.96
N GLN A 566 28.71 4.12 -44.31
CA GLN A 566 29.17 4.47 -45.67
C GLN A 566 28.50 5.74 -46.24
N ILE A 567 28.35 6.78 -45.42
CA ILE A 567 27.69 8.04 -45.81
C ILE A 567 28.72 9.11 -46.16
N THR A 568 28.58 9.74 -47.33
CA THR A 568 29.47 10.81 -47.77
C THR A 568 29.28 12.08 -46.94
N LEU A 569 30.36 12.56 -46.32
CA LEU A 569 30.40 13.81 -45.56
C LEU A 569 30.60 15.02 -46.50
N GLU A 570 29.66 15.30 -47.40
CA GLU A 570 29.72 16.52 -48.22
C GLU A 570 29.09 17.70 -47.46
N LEU A 571 29.93 18.59 -46.95
CA LEU A 571 29.51 19.91 -46.46
C LEU A 571 29.09 20.75 -47.66
N SER A 572 27.79 20.82 -47.93
CA SER A 572 27.28 21.80 -48.87
C SER A 572 27.61 23.21 -48.35
N ASN A 573 28.47 23.91 -49.08
CA ASN A 573 28.84 25.31 -48.85
C ASN A 573 27.62 26.23 -49.09
N SER A 574 26.61 26.15 -48.21
CA SER A 574 25.55 27.14 -48.11
C SER A 574 26.13 28.34 -47.38
N GLY A 575 26.41 29.41 -48.13
CA GLY A 575 27.00 30.66 -47.65
C GLY A 575 26.47 31.17 -46.32
N THR A 576 27.35 31.88 -45.61
CA THR A 576 27.14 32.57 -44.33
C THR A 576 25.70 33.08 -44.14
N LYS A 577 24.85 32.25 -43.54
CA LYS A 577 23.56 32.71 -43.05
C LYS A 577 23.82 33.52 -41.78
N SER A 578 23.38 34.77 -41.80
CA SER A 578 23.44 35.73 -40.70
C SER A 578 23.18 35.07 -39.34
N LYS A 579 24.01 35.38 -38.34
CA LYS A 579 23.81 34.94 -36.94
C LYS A 579 22.35 35.14 -36.58
N ARG A 580 21.65 34.04 -36.28
CA ARG A 580 20.24 34.05 -35.89
C ARG A 580 20.07 35.02 -34.72
N LYS A 581 19.42 36.17 -34.94
CA LYS A 581 19.01 37.06 -33.84
C LYS A 581 18.08 36.25 -32.95
N ARG A 582 18.49 35.99 -31.69
CA ARG A 582 17.59 35.49 -30.67
C ARG A 582 16.51 36.55 -30.48
N GLN A 583 15.29 36.25 -30.90
CA GLN A 583 14.12 36.90 -30.32
C GLN A 583 13.65 36.00 -29.20
N GLU A 584 13.65 36.52 -27.97
CA GLU A 584 12.95 35.87 -26.89
C GLU A 584 11.46 35.78 -27.26
N PRO A 585 10.81 34.61 -27.11
CA PRO A 585 9.37 34.53 -27.23
C PRO A 585 8.72 35.46 -26.21
N HIS A 586 7.83 36.34 -26.66
CA HIS A 586 7.11 37.32 -25.81
C HIS A 586 6.34 36.70 -24.61
N HIS A 587 6.18 35.37 -24.57
CA HIS A 587 5.38 34.64 -23.58
C HIS A 587 6.20 33.87 -22.52
N LEU A 588 7.53 34.01 -22.47
CA LEU A 588 8.37 33.30 -21.49
C LEU A 588 8.83 34.16 -20.30
N GLN A 589 8.40 35.43 -20.22
CA GLN A 589 8.70 36.32 -19.10
C GLN A 589 7.69 36.16 -17.96
N SER A 590 7.74 35.05 -17.25
CA SER A 590 7.21 34.92 -15.90
C SER A 590 7.32 33.46 -15.52
N TYR A 591 8.29 33.11 -14.67
CA TYR A 591 8.26 32.06 -13.64
C TYR A 591 9.70 31.86 -13.19
N ASN A 592 10.24 32.83 -12.45
CA ASN A 592 11.45 32.61 -11.66
C ASN A 592 11.04 31.71 -10.48
N LEU A 593 11.41 30.43 -10.53
CA LEU A 593 11.51 29.61 -9.33
C LEU A 593 12.87 29.93 -8.69
N GLU A 594 12.96 31.13 -8.10
CA GLU A 594 14.10 31.50 -7.28
C GLU A 594 14.11 30.64 -6.01
N THR A 595 15.26 30.07 -5.70
CA THR A 595 15.55 29.41 -4.43
C THR A 595 15.34 30.43 -3.30
N LEU A 596 14.37 30.14 -2.43
CA LEU A 596 13.90 31.03 -1.39
C LEU A 596 15.05 31.48 -0.48
N THR A 597 15.47 32.73 -0.61
CA THR A 597 16.32 33.40 0.37
C THR A 597 15.51 33.68 1.66
N GLY A 598 16.18 33.91 2.79
CA GLY A 598 15.54 34.02 4.11
C GLY A 598 14.35 34.98 4.22
N GLN A 599 14.32 36.07 3.44
CA GLN A 599 13.17 36.99 3.36
C GLN A 599 11.96 36.41 2.62
N GLN A 600 12.16 35.58 1.59
CA GLN A 600 11.08 34.97 0.81
C GLN A 600 10.45 33.76 1.53
N SER A 601 11.20 33.08 2.41
CA SER A 601 10.64 32.01 3.27
C SER A 601 9.49 32.49 4.17
N SER A 602 9.46 33.80 4.47
CA SER A 602 8.40 34.41 5.26
C SER A 602 7.03 34.31 4.60
N TYR A 603 6.94 34.34 3.27
CA TYR A 603 5.66 34.15 2.56
C TYR A 603 5.10 32.76 2.81
N PHE A 604 5.94 31.73 2.64
CA PHE A 604 5.56 30.35 2.88
C PHE A 604 5.14 30.10 4.33
N ILE A 605 5.95 30.60 5.28
CA ILE A 605 5.64 30.50 6.71
C ILE A 605 4.33 31.21 7.03
N ASN A 606 4.15 32.46 6.59
CA ASN A 606 2.94 33.23 6.87
C ASN A 606 1.69 32.64 6.22
N HIS A 607 1.83 31.99 5.06
CA HIS A 607 0.73 31.32 4.39
C HIS A 607 0.26 30.09 5.18
N TYR A 608 1.18 29.28 5.73
CA TYR A 608 0.79 28.02 6.37
C TYR A 608 0.75 28.05 7.91
N LYS A 609 1.29 29.07 8.56
CA LYS A 609 1.42 29.12 10.03
C LYS A 609 0.11 28.86 10.77
N ASP A 610 -1.00 29.41 10.28
CA ASP A 610 -2.31 29.31 10.95
C ASP A 610 -2.94 27.93 10.70
N VAL A 611 -2.65 27.32 9.55
CA VAL A 611 -3.16 26.00 9.16
C VAL A 611 -2.54 24.88 9.98
N VAL A 612 -1.24 24.97 10.23
CA VAL A 612 -0.48 23.94 10.99
C VAL A 612 -0.17 24.34 12.43
N ASN A 613 -0.68 25.49 12.88
CA ASN A 613 -0.50 26.05 14.20
C ASN A 613 0.99 26.14 14.60
N ILE A 614 1.73 26.98 13.88
CA ILE A 614 3.16 27.25 14.08
C ILE A 614 3.33 28.48 14.96
N ASP A 615 4.15 28.35 16.01
CA ASP A 615 4.66 29.50 16.76
C ASP A 615 5.91 30.08 16.09
N LEU A 616 5.86 31.35 15.70
CA LEU A 616 6.92 32.00 14.94
C LEU A 616 8.21 32.19 15.76
N MET A 617 8.10 32.39 17.07
CA MET A 617 9.27 32.60 17.93
C MET A 617 10.02 31.28 18.14
N SER A 618 9.30 30.21 18.46
CA SER A 618 9.84 28.85 18.57
C SER A 618 10.41 28.38 17.24
N LEU A 619 9.72 28.62 16.11
CA LEU A 619 10.23 28.26 14.79
C LEU A 619 11.59 28.92 14.50
N LYS A 620 11.76 30.21 14.82
CA LYS A 620 13.05 30.91 14.62
C LYS A 620 14.17 30.27 15.44
N ALA A 621 13.89 29.93 16.70
CA ALA A 621 14.85 29.25 17.56
C ALA A 621 15.19 27.85 17.03
N GLU A 622 14.18 27.07 16.65
CA GLU A 622 14.33 25.72 16.06
C GLU A 622 15.15 25.76 14.76
N MET A 623 14.90 26.71 13.88
CA MET A 623 15.67 26.90 12.63
C MET A 623 17.14 27.23 12.90
N LEU A 624 17.42 28.09 13.89
CA LEU A 624 18.79 28.45 14.26
C LEU A 624 19.55 27.24 14.85
N LEU A 625 18.91 26.53 15.78
CA LEU A 625 19.47 25.32 16.39
C LEU A 625 19.71 24.23 15.35
N THR A 626 18.74 24.00 14.45
CA THR A 626 18.86 23.01 13.37
C THR A 626 20.04 23.35 12.46
N ARG A 627 20.19 24.61 12.06
CA ARG A 627 21.33 25.08 11.26
C ARG A 627 22.67 24.76 11.95
N ASN A 628 22.78 25.10 13.24
CA ASN A 628 24.00 24.84 14.01
C ASN A 628 24.28 23.34 14.13
N CYS A 629 23.26 22.52 14.37
CA CYS A 629 23.39 21.07 14.42
C CYS A 629 23.85 20.46 13.10
N ILE A 630 23.31 20.91 11.97
CA ILE A 630 23.71 20.45 10.63
C ILE A 630 25.18 20.81 10.37
N GLN A 631 25.57 22.06 10.66
CA GLN A 631 26.95 22.52 10.49
C GLN A 631 27.94 21.77 11.39
N ASN A 632 27.62 21.61 12.68
CA ASN A 632 28.49 20.93 13.64
C ASN A 632 28.66 19.44 13.33
N ARG A 633 27.64 18.81 12.71
CA ARG A 633 27.69 17.39 12.30
C ARG A 633 28.23 17.19 10.88
N ASN A 634 28.65 18.25 10.20
CA ASN A 634 29.14 18.20 8.81
C ASN A 634 28.13 17.51 7.85
N LEU A 635 26.83 17.79 8.05
CA LEU A 635 25.76 17.27 7.22
C LEU A 635 25.41 18.26 6.10
N ASP A 636 24.92 17.74 4.98
CA ASP A 636 24.39 18.56 3.89
C ASP A 636 23.02 19.17 4.28
N PHE A 637 22.73 20.36 3.75
CA PHE A 637 21.42 21.03 3.90
C PHE A 637 20.36 20.46 2.95
N ASP A 638 20.38 19.14 2.73
CA ASP A 638 19.39 18.43 1.94
C ASP A 638 18.35 17.73 2.84
N ILE A 639 17.34 17.09 2.24
CA ILE A 639 16.29 16.39 3.01
C ILE A 639 16.88 15.27 3.88
N GLN A 640 17.96 14.62 3.44
CA GLN A 640 18.56 13.50 4.19
C GLN A 640 19.34 14.01 5.41
N GLY A 641 20.10 15.09 5.28
CA GLY A 641 20.76 15.76 6.40
C GLY A 641 19.75 16.33 7.39
N ILE A 642 18.68 16.96 6.89
CA ILE A 642 17.60 17.49 7.72
C ILE A 642 16.90 16.37 8.51
N LYS A 643 16.59 15.23 7.89
CA LYS A 643 15.97 14.08 8.57
C LYS A 643 16.78 13.51 9.72
N LYS A 644 18.12 13.61 9.67
CA LYS A 644 19.02 13.15 10.75
C LYS A 644 19.02 14.07 11.98
N VAL A 645 18.47 15.27 11.86
CA VAL A 645 18.51 16.30 12.90
C VAL A 645 17.10 16.66 13.38
N VAL A 646 16.18 16.89 12.46
CA VAL A 646 14.84 17.40 12.74
C VAL A 646 13.90 16.26 13.12
N THR A 647 13.63 16.11 14.41
CA THR A 647 12.62 15.18 14.94
C THR A 647 11.39 15.95 15.41
N LYS A 648 10.23 15.28 15.39
CA LYS A 648 8.94 15.86 15.79
C LYS A 648 8.93 16.37 17.23
N ASP A 649 9.63 15.70 18.13
CA ASP A 649 9.61 16.01 19.56
C ASP A 649 10.53 17.18 19.92
N VAL A 650 11.65 17.34 19.20
CA VAL A 650 12.65 18.38 19.47
C VAL A 650 12.39 19.65 18.66
N PHE A 651 11.94 19.51 17.42
CA PHE A 651 11.73 20.62 16.49
C PHE A 651 10.30 20.62 15.90
N PRO A 652 9.25 20.70 16.74
CA PRO A 652 7.86 20.49 16.32
C PRO A 652 7.36 21.48 15.26
N ASN A 653 7.76 22.75 15.33
CA ASN A 653 7.30 23.77 14.38
C ASN A 653 7.99 23.61 13.02
N LEU A 654 9.31 23.42 13.03
CA LEU A 654 10.10 23.21 11.83
C LEU A 654 9.73 21.88 11.15
N PHE A 655 9.52 20.81 11.92
CA PHE A 655 9.08 19.52 11.42
C PHE A 655 7.76 19.64 10.64
N LYS A 656 6.75 20.29 11.23
CA LYS A 656 5.46 20.54 10.55
C LYS A 656 5.63 21.36 9.27
N LEU A 657 6.47 22.40 9.30
CA LEU A 657 6.69 23.26 8.14
C LEU A 657 7.36 22.51 6.98
N ILE A 658 8.33 21.63 7.29
CA ILE A 658 8.97 20.76 6.30
C ILE A 658 7.95 19.74 5.77
N GLN A 659 7.11 19.15 6.62
CA GLN A 659 6.02 18.27 6.19
C GLN A 659 5.10 18.96 5.17
N VAL A 660 4.72 20.22 5.40
CA VAL A 660 3.93 21.01 4.43
C VAL A 660 4.68 21.13 3.11
N GLY A 661 5.95 21.55 3.13
CA GLY A 661 6.75 21.75 1.92
C GLY A 661 6.93 20.47 1.10
N LEU A 662 7.09 19.32 1.77
CA LEU A 662 7.21 18.00 1.14
C LEU A 662 5.87 17.48 0.60
N THR A 663 4.76 17.89 1.20
CA THR A 663 3.42 17.51 0.79
C THR A 663 3.00 18.20 -0.50
N ILE A 664 3.57 19.36 -0.85
CA ILE A 664 3.27 20.05 -2.11
C ILE A 664 3.79 19.21 -3.30
N PRO A 665 2.90 18.72 -4.19
CA PRO A 665 3.27 17.93 -5.36
C PRO A 665 3.85 18.82 -6.46
N ILE A 666 4.80 18.29 -7.21
CA ILE A 666 5.42 18.97 -8.37
C ILE A 666 4.74 18.56 -9.69
N SER A 667 4.23 17.34 -9.73
CA SER A 667 3.60 16.75 -10.90
C SER A 667 2.43 15.88 -10.49
N SER A 668 1.44 15.75 -11.36
CA SER A 668 0.34 14.77 -11.26
C SER A 668 0.77 13.37 -11.77
N ALA A 669 2.07 13.06 -11.79
CA ALA A 669 2.60 11.85 -12.43
C ALA A 669 2.08 10.53 -11.82
N THR A 670 1.69 10.51 -10.54
CA THR A 670 1.03 9.34 -9.95
C THR A 670 -0.36 9.11 -10.56
N CYS A 671 -1.09 10.17 -10.90
CA CYS A 671 -2.35 10.05 -11.65
C CYS A 671 -2.09 9.50 -13.06
N GLU A 672 -1.06 10.00 -13.77
CA GLU A 672 -0.70 9.46 -15.09
C GLU A 672 -0.34 7.96 -15.05
N ARG A 673 0.37 7.53 -13.99
CA ARG A 673 0.72 6.13 -13.77
C ARG A 673 -0.49 5.25 -13.52
N SER A 674 -1.51 5.75 -12.80
CA SER A 674 -2.73 4.98 -12.55
C SER A 674 -3.43 4.61 -13.86
N PHE A 675 -3.37 5.46 -14.89
CA PHE A 675 -3.95 5.18 -16.22
C PHE A 675 -3.25 4.04 -16.97
N SER A 676 -2.01 3.70 -16.62
CA SER A 676 -1.36 2.49 -17.13
C SER A 676 -2.01 1.24 -16.53
N SER A 677 -2.27 1.25 -15.22
CA SER A 677 -3.01 0.17 -14.54
C SER A 677 -4.46 0.08 -15.01
N MET A 678 -5.13 1.22 -15.22
CA MET A 678 -6.47 1.28 -15.82
C MET A 678 -6.56 0.48 -17.12
N ARG A 679 -5.64 0.71 -18.06
CA ARG A 679 -5.60 0.01 -19.36
C ARG A 679 -5.34 -1.50 -19.25
N ARG A 680 -4.70 -1.95 -18.17
CA ARG A 680 -4.49 -3.40 -17.90
C ARG A 680 -5.74 -4.04 -17.29
N ILE A 681 -6.41 -3.34 -16.38
CA ILE A 681 -7.58 -3.84 -15.64
C ILE A 681 -8.84 -3.80 -16.52
N LYS A 682 -9.11 -2.65 -17.14
CA LYS A 682 -10.22 -2.47 -18.08
C LYS A 682 -9.63 -2.48 -19.49
N ASN A 683 -9.60 -3.68 -20.08
CA ASN A 683 -9.17 -3.91 -21.46
C ASN A 683 -10.39 -4.17 -22.37
N TRP A 684 -10.14 -4.47 -23.65
CA TRP A 684 -11.21 -4.53 -24.65
C TRP A 684 -12.16 -5.72 -24.44
N LEU A 685 -11.71 -6.74 -23.71
CA LEU A 685 -12.51 -7.90 -23.28
C LEU A 685 -13.31 -7.62 -22.00
N ARG A 686 -13.06 -6.51 -21.31
CA ARG A 686 -13.62 -6.18 -19.98
C ARG A 686 -14.33 -4.83 -19.96
N THR A 687 -14.79 -4.36 -21.11
CA THR A 687 -15.46 -3.05 -21.26
C THR A 687 -16.78 -2.96 -20.51
N SER A 688 -17.47 -4.09 -20.30
CA SER A 688 -18.73 -4.18 -19.53
C SER A 688 -18.54 -4.13 -18.01
N MET A 689 -17.32 -3.96 -17.50
CA MET A 689 -17.07 -3.86 -16.06
C MET A 689 -17.67 -2.57 -15.49
N GLY A 690 -18.55 -2.72 -14.49
CA GLY A 690 -19.14 -1.59 -13.78
C GLY A 690 -18.11 -0.76 -12.99
N GLN A 691 -18.42 0.52 -12.78
CA GLN A 691 -17.51 1.50 -12.20
C GLN A 691 -17.00 1.10 -10.80
N SER A 692 -17.88 0.60 -9.91
CA SER A 692 -17.49 0.22 -8.54
C SER A 692 -16.40 -0.86 -8.55
N LYS A 693 -16.64 -1.96 -9.27
CA LYS A 693 -15.66 -3.04 -9.41
C LYS A 693 -14.37 -2.55 -10.07
N PHE A 694 -14.47 -1.67 -11.06
CA PHE A 694 -13.31 -1.13 -11.75
C PHE A 694 -12.42 -0.30 -10.81
N THR A 695 -13.00 0.59 -10.01
CA THR A 695 -12.23 1.39 -9.05
C THR A 695 -11.64 0.52 -7.94
N ASP A 696 -12.39 -0.46 -7.41
CA ASP A 696 -11.90 -1.34 -6.33
C ASP A 696 -10.73 -2.23 -6.79
N LEU A 697 -10.83 -2.82 -7.99
CA LEU A 697 -9.72 -3.56 -8.58
C LEU A 697 -8.50 -2.66 -8.86
N SER A 698 -8.75 -1.40 -9.24
CA SER A 698 -7.68 -0.43 -9.47
C SER A 698 -6.90 -0.12 -8.19
N VAL A 699 -7.60 0.06 -7.06
CA VAL A 699 -6.96 0.25 -5.74
C VAL A 699 -6.06 -0.94 -5.40
N ILE A 700 -6.59 -2.18 -5.48
CA ILE A 700 -5.81 -3.40 -5.17
C ILE A 700 -4.58 -3.53 -6.08
N SER A 701 -4.72 -3.18 -7.36
CA SER A 701 -3.67 -3.34 -8.37
C SER A 701 -2.58 -2.26 -8.30
N ILE A 702 -2.95 -1.02 -7.92
CA ILE A 702 -2.05 0.13 -7.83
C ILE A 702 -1.32 0.14 -6.48
N GLU A 703 -2.04 0.00 -5.37
CA GLU A 703 -1.49 0.03 -4.01
C GLU A 703 -1.04 -1.38 -3.59
N ARG A 704 -0.09 -1.96 -4.33
CA ARG A 704 0.40 -3.33 -4.11
C ARG A 704 1.12 -3.52 -2.77
N ASP A 705 1.78 -2.48 -2.29
CA ASP A 705 2.46 -2.45 -1.00
C ASP A 705 1.48 -2.55 0.17
N LEU A 706 0.27 -1.99 0.02
CA LEU A 706 -0.81 -2.13 1.00
C LEU A 706 -1.59 -3.44 0.80
N SER A 707 -1.90 -3.81 -0.45
CA SER A 707 -2.67 -5.04 -0.73
C SER A 707 -1.94 -6.34 -0.38
N THR A 708 -0.62 -6.29 -0.21
CA THR A 708 0.18 -7.41 0.32
C THR A 708 0.17 -7.52 1.84
N LYS A 709 -0.20 -6.44 2.55
CA LYS A 709 -0.23 -6.35 4.01
C LYS A 709 -1.64 -6.40 4.59
N ILE A 710 -2.65 -6.70 3.78
CA ILE A 710 -4.05 -6.80 4.22
C ILE A 710 -4.17 -7.86 5.32
N ASP A 711 -4.81 -7.48 6.42
CA ASP A 711 -5.21 -8.39 7.48
C ASP A 711 -6.48 -9.15 7.06
N LYS A 712 -6.30 -10.42 6.68
CA LYS A 712 -7.39 -11.29 6.25
C LYS A 712 -8.42 -11.50 7.35
N ASP A 713 -8.02 -11.53 8.62
CA ASP A 713 -8.96 -11.75 9.72
C ASP A 713 -9.93 -10.57 9.85
N LYS A 714 -9.43 -9.34 9.65
CA LYS A 714 -10.29 -8.14 9.57
C LYS A 714 -11.29 -8.23 8.41
N ILE A 715 -10.84 -8.63 7.22
CA ILE A 715 -11.72 -8.80 6.05
C ILE A 715 -12.78 -9.88 6.32
N ILE A 716 -12.40 -11.02 6.88
CA ILE A 716 -13.30 -12.13 7.19
C ILE A 716 -14.33 -11.70 8.25
N ASN A 717 -13.91 -10.97 9.28
CA ASN A 717 -14.81 -10.43 10.31
C ASN A 717 -15.84 -9.50 9.68
N ASN A 718 -15.41 -8.53 8.87
CA ASN A 718 -16.31 -7.61 8.15
C ASN A 718 -17.26 -8.36 7.20
N PHE A 719 -16.74 -9.38 6.50
CA PHE A 719 -17.54 -10.23 5.63
C PHE A 719 -18.60 -11.02 6.42
N GLY A 720 -18.28 -11.46 7.63
CA GLY A 720 -19.15 -12.19 8.56
C GLY A 720 -20.24 -11.36 9.24
N LEU A 721 -20.16 -10.02 9.23
CA LEU A 721 -21.17 -9.14 9.85
C LEU A 721 -22.54 -9.21 9.17
N THR A 722 -22.60 -9.65 7.92
CA THR A 722 -23.87 -9.87 7.20
C THR A 722 -24.30 -11.33 7.33
N GLN A 723 -25.60 -11.60 7.26
CA GLN A 723 -26.12 -12.96 7.47
C GLN A 723 -25.54 -13.96 6.44
N ARG A 724 -24.73 -14.92 6.93
CA ARG A 724 -24.06 -15.95 6.12
C ARG A 724 -24.63 -17.33 6.42
N ARG A 725 -24.59 -18.21 5.41
CA ARG A 725 -24.90 -19.64 5.54
C ARG A 725 -23.80 -20.43 6.26
N ILE A 726 -22.57 -19.90 6.29
CA ILE A 726 -21.46 -20.43 7.09
C ILE A 726 -21.18 -19.51 8.29
N SER A 727 -20.89 -20.09 9.45
CA SER A 727 -20.45 -19.33 10.63
C SER A 727 -18.98 -18.92 10.49
N LEU A 728 -18.71 -17.62 10.65
CA LEU A 728 -17.39 -17.01 10.54
C LEU A 728 -16.96 -16.26 11.82
N ILE A 729 -17.90 -16.08 12.75
CA ILE A 729 -17.78 -15.35 14.02
C ILE A 729 -18.05 -16.31 15.15
#